data_AF-A0A8D9GB54-F1
#
_entry.id   AF-A0A8D9GB54-F1
#
_cell.length_a   1.000
_cell.length_b   1.000
_cell.length_c   1.000
_cell.angle_alpha   90.00
_cell.angle_beta   90.00
_cell.angle_gamma   90.00
#
_symmetry.space_group_name_H-M   'P 1'
#
loop_
_entity.id
_entity.type
_entity.pdbx_description
1 polymer ?
#
loop_
_entity_poly.entity_id
_entity_poly.type
_entity_poly.pdbx_seq_one_letter_code
_entity_poly.pdbx_strand_id
1 'polypeptide(L)'
;MAANCKRVSFLLALVMTVVVTLCSSFVSGENEVSDLKISTHLKRLNKPPLKSIKVNNFTEISAIIYGLEQSPDGDVIDCVPITDQPALAHPLLINHTVQMSPSFNPESVFSESKVSSRTKNHQPNDITQLWHVNGKCPENTVPIRRTTKQDLYRASSVESFGMKSQKSIPKLKSYDTTGVLPQNGHQHAIMYVEDGVFYGAKAKINVWNPDVEMPNEFSLAQIWVLGGNFNSDLNSIEAGWQVSPQLYGDNHTRLFTYWTSDAYQGTGCYNLLCSGFVQINREIAMGGSISPLSSYGNSQYDITILIWKSEDGDVIDCVPITNQPAFDHPLLKHHTMQMRPSFIPESDSTYINEETKTINQVWHKAGECPDNTVPIRRTKKEDLLRPKSMKRFGRKPHHSIPRTTTFDPTKGHQVRLHYAIMGARNGKFYGTEVVINLWKPYVQVPDEFSLAQTWIVSGSGSSLNTIEAGWQVYPELYDDNRPRFFVYWTVSSLFQMIYAYLPTFVIFYFAKLFRDGYRRTGCYNLLCSGFVQTSNRYSVGGAYNIVSRYGGTQYDISILIWKDRKTGNWWLRVGKDIIGYWPGKLFTSLGNGATRVEWGGEIVNLKTGGKHTSTDMGSGHFAYEGYKKASYVRNLKIVDGTNTLREPKSLYYFADKHNCYNVKTGNAGTSWGIHFFYGGPGRNVKCP
;
A
#
# COMPACT_ATOMS: atom_id res chain seq x y z
N MET A 1 -50.11 -10.68 -78.09
CA MET A 1 -49.71 -9.64 -77.11
C MET A 1 -50.28 -9.86 -75.70
N ALA A 2 -51.51 -10.35 -75.51
CA ALA A 2 -52.12 -10.51 -74.18
C ALA A 2 -51.42 -11.55 -73.25
N ALA A 3 -50.80 -12.60 -73.79
CA ALA A 3 -50.12 -13.62 -72.98
C ALA A 3 -48.77 -13.16 -72.39
N ASN A 4 -48.06 -12.25 -73.06
CA ASN A 4 -46.80 -11.68 -72.56
C ASN A 4 -47.05 -10.65 -71.44
N CYS A 5 -48.13 -9.87 -71.51
CA CYS A 5 -48.48 -8.92 -70.44
C CYS A 5 -48.79 -9.61 -69.11
N LYS A 6 -49.47 -10.76 -69.13
CA LYS A 6 -49.77 -11.53 -67.90
C LYS A 6 -48.51 -12.16 -67.28
N ARG A 7 -47.58 -12.66 -68.09
CA ARG A 7 -46.29 -13.20 -67.60
C ARG A 7 -45.42 -12.11 -66.98
N VAL A 8 -45.32 -10.94 -67.61
CA VAL A 8 -44.53 -9.81 -67.10
C VAL A 8 -45.10 -9.28 -65.78
N SER A 9 -46.43 -9.16 -65.68
CA SER A 9 -47.11 -8.73 -64.44
C SER A 9 -46.92 -9.75 -63.30
N PHE A 10 -46.98 -11.05 -63.59
CA PHE A 10 -46.75 -12.10 -62.59
C PHE A 10 -45.29 -12.13 -62.12
N LEU A 11 -44.33 -11.92 -63.01
CA LEU A 11 -42.90 -11.79 -62.68
C LEU A 11 -42.62 -10.55 -61.82
N LEU A 12 -43.24 -9.40 -62.12
CA LEU A 12 -43.12 -8.18 -61.31
C LEU A 12 -43.71 -8.35 -59.92
N ALA A 13 -44.87 -9.00 -59.80
CA ALA A 13 -45.50 -9.30 -58.51
C ALA A 13 -44.63 -10.25 -57.67
N LEU A 14 -44.03 -11.26 -58.30
CA LEU A 14 -43.12 -12.21 -57.63
C LEU A 14 -41.83 -11.53 -57.15
N VAL A 15 -41.25 -10.66 -57.98
CA VAL A 15 -40.04 -9.89 -57.60
C VAL A 15 -40.36 -8.95 -56.44
N MET A 16 -41.49 -8.24 -56.47
CA MET A 16 -41.89 -7.37 -55.36
C MET A 16 -42.15 -8.15 -54.05
N THR A 17 -42.77 -9.33 -54.12
CA THR A 17 -42.97 -10.16 -52.91
C THR A 17 -41.65 -10.69 -52.36
N VAL A 18 -40.71 -11.10 -53.22
CA VAL A 18 -39.36 -11.53 -52.82
C VAL A 18 -38.57 -10.38 -52.19
N VAL A 19 -38.63 -9.17 -52.76
CA VAL A 19 -37.97 -7.99 -52.18
C VAL A 19 -38.57 -7.61 -50.82
N VAL A 20 -39.91 -7.64 -50.67
CA VAL A 20 -40.56 -7.34 -49.39
C VAL A 20 -40.24 -8.39 -48.33
N THR A 21 -40.21 -9.68 -48.67
CA THR A 21 -39.83 -10.75 -47.73
C THR A 21 -38.35 -10.71 -47.37
N LEU A 22 -37.46 -10.42 -48.32
CA LEU A 22 -36.03 -10.20 -48.06
C LEU A 22 -35.80 -8.99 -47.15
N CYS A 23 -36.44 -7.83 -47.42
CA CYS A 23 -36.35 -6.65 -46.56
C CYS A 23 -36.90 -6.91 -45.16
N SER A 24 -38.04 -7.61 -45.04
CA SER A 24 -38.64 -7.93 -43.73
C SER A 24 -37.74 -8.86 -42.92
N SER A 25 -37.11 -9.84 -43.58
CA SER A 25 -36.15 -10.76 -42.96
C SER A 25 -34.85 -10.05 -42.54
N PHE A 26 -34.38 -9.08 -43.34
CA PHE A 26 -33.20 -8.29 -43.03
C PHE A 26 -33.43 -7.36 -41.82
N VAL A 27 -34.58 -6.67 -41.76
CA VAL A 27 -34.98 -5.82 -40.64
C VAL A 27 -35.21 -6.64 -39.36
N SER A 28 -35.82 -7.83 -39.49
CA SER A 28 -35.97 -8.75 -38.35
C SER A 28 -34.60 -9.23 -37.82
N GLY A 29 -33.67 -9.54 -38.71
CA GLY A 29 -32.31 -9.97 -38.35
C GLY A 29 -31.48 -8.87 -37.67
N GLU A 30 -31.57 -7.61 -38.13
CA GLU A 30 -30.90 -6.48 -37.47
C GLU A 30 -31.46 -6.18 -36.07
N ASN A 31 -32.79 -6.23 -35.91
CA ASN A 31 -33.45 -6.03 -34.61
C ASN A 31 -33.08 -7.14 -33.62
N GLU A 32 -33.01 -8.40 -34.07
CA GLU A 32 -32.65 -9.54 -33.23
C GLU A 32 -31.18 -9.48 -32.77
N VAL A 33 -30.26 -9.05 -33.64
CA VAL A 33 -28.84 -8.82 -33.29
C VAL A 33 -28.68 -7.66 -32.31
N SER A 34 -29.46 -6.58 -32.48
CA SER A 34 -29.46 -5.43 -31.55
C SER A 34 -29.98 -5.81 -30.16
N ASP A 35 -31.09 -6.55 -30.07
CA ASP A 35 -31.65 -7.02 -28.82
C ASP A 35 -30.70 -8.02 -28.10
N LEU A 36 -30.00 -8.87 -28.85
CA LEU A 36 -29.01 -9.78 -28.29
C LEU A 36 -27.82 -9.02 -27.68
N LYS A 37 -27.33 -7.96 -28.33
CA LYS A 37 -26.27 -7.09 -27.79
C LYS A 37 -26.71 -6.41 -26.50
N ILE A 38 -27.92 -5.85 -26.49
CA ILE A 38 -28.52 -5.21 -25.30
C ILE A 38 -28.64 -6.21 -24.15
N SER A 39 -29.20 -7.40 -24.41
CA SER A 39 -29.36 -8.46 -23.41
C SER A 39 -28.02 -8.89 -22.82
N THR A 40 -27.01 -9.07 -23.67
CA THR A 40 -25.65 -9.44 -23.25
C THR A 40 -25.02 -8.34 -22.39
N HIS A 41 -25.18 -7.09 -22.79
CA HIS A 41 -24.64 -5.95 -22.03
C HIS A 41 -25.34 -5.79 -20.68
N LEU A 42 -26.66 -5.93 -20.61
CA LEU A 42 -27.41 -5.89 -19.35
C LEU A 42 -26.98 -7.00 -18.39
N LYS A 43 -26.72 -8.22 -18.86
CA LYS A 43 -26.19 -9.31 -18.02
C LYS A 43 -24.81 -8.99 -17.43
N ARG A 44 -24.00 -8.18 -18.14
CA ARG A 44 -22.69 -7.73 -17.64
C ARG A 44 -22.85 -6.73 -16.49
N LEU A 45 -23.78 -5.79 -16.63
CA LEU A 45 -24.03 -4.71 -15.66
C LEU A 45 -24.85 -5.17 -14.44
N ASN A 46 -25.97 -5.84 -14.70
CA ASN A 46 -26.91 -6.29 -13.67
C ASN A 46 -26.51 -7.68 -13.20
N LYS A 47 -25.65 -7.71 -12.19
CA LYS A 47 -25.21 -8.95 -11.54
C LYS A 47 -26.34 -9.55 -10.70
N PRO A 48 -26.37 -10.88 -10.51
CA PRO A 48 -27.38 -11.54 -9.68
C PRO A 48 -27.40 -10.95 -8.26
N PRO A 49 -28.52 -10.34 -7.82
CA PRO A 49 -28.62 -9.78 -6.48
C PRO A 49 -29.00 -10.84 -5.45
N LEU A 50 -28.54 -10.68 -4.20
CA LEU A 50 -29.11 -11.41 -3.05
C LEU A 50 -30.47 -10.83 -2.65
N LYS A 51 -30.64 -9.52 -2.86
CA LYS A 51 -31.85 -8.78 -2.53
C LYS A 51 -31.97 -7.60 -3.49
N SER A 52 -33.17 -7.35 -4.01
CA SER A 52 -33.49 -6.11 -4.71
C SER A 52 -34.37 -5.25 -3.82
N ILE A 53 -34.04 -3.97 -3.71
CA ILE A 53 -34.84 -2.94 -3.07
C ILE A 53 -35.57 -2.21 -4.18
N LYS A 54 -36.89 -2.37 -4.24
CA LYS A 54 -37.76 -1.85 -5.28
C LYS A 54 -39.12 -1.52 -4.70
N VAL A 55 -39.89 -0.73 -5.43
CA VAL A 55 -41.34 -0.54 -5.22
C VAL A 55 -42.06 -1.89 -5.32
N ASN A 56 -43.01 -2.16 -4.41
CA ASN A 56 -43.98 -3.23 -4.57
C ASN A 56 -45.20 -2.66 -5.32
N ASN A 57 -45.43 -3.13 -6.56
CA ASN A 57 -46.64 -2.80 -7.32
C ASN A 57 -47.86 -3.42 -6.64
N PHE A 58 -48.52 -2.67 -5.78
CA PHE A 58 -49.88 -2.96 -5.37
C PHE A 58 -50.84 -2.14 -6.23
N THR A 59 -51.95 -2.76 -6.63
CA THR A 59 -53.04 -2.11 -7.38
C THR A 59 -53.59 -0.92 -6.57
N GLU A 60 -53.90 0.17 -7.26
CA GLU A 60 -54.24 1.52 -6.74
C GLU A 60 -55.22 1.54 -5.55
N ILE A 61 -56.10 0.53 -5.43
CA ILE A 61 -57.12 0.44 -4.37
C ILE A 61 -56.52 0.17 -2.98
N SER A 62 -55.37 -0.51 -2.90
CA SER A 62 -54.76 -0.87 -1.61
C SER A 62 -53.82 0.20 -1.02
N ALA A 63 -53.31 1.10 -1.86
CA ALA A 63 -52.49 2.24 -1.43
C ALA A 63 -53.29 3.29 -0.64
N ILE A 64 -54.59 3.46 -0.96
CA ILE A 64 -55.49 4.41 -0.31
C ILE A 64 -55.90 3.95 1.09
N ILE A 65 -55.90 2.64 1.36
CA ILE A 65 -56.40 2.06 2.62
C ILE A 65 -55.31 2.01 3.72
N TYR A 66 -54.02 1.88 3.36
CA TYR A 66 -52.96 1.59 4.33
C TYR A 66 -51.82 2.62 4.42
N GLY A 67 -51.81 3.69 3.62
CA GLY A 67 -50.84 4.79 3.76
C GLY A 67 -49.37 4.34 3.70
N LEU A 68 -48.98 3.58 2.67
CA LEU A 68 -47.61 3.10 2.47
C LEU A 68 -47.04 3.61 1.14
N GLU A 69 -46.02 4.47 1.24
CA GLU A 69 -45.53 5.38 0.20
C GLU A 69 -44.31 4.84 -0.59
N GLN A 70 -44.11 5.43 -1.77
CA GLN A 70 -43.22 5.04 -2.88
C GLN A 70 -41.72 5.28 -2.58
N SER A 71 -40.79 4.65 -3.34
CA SER A 71 -39.45 5.26 -3.52
C SER A 71 -39.65 6.53 -4.34
N PRO A 72 -39.31 7.72 -3.83
CA PRO A 72 -39.65 8.97 -4.53
C PRO A 72 -38.99 9.08 -5.92
N ASP A 73 -37.92 8.32 -6.17
CA ASP A 73 -37.09 8.39 -7.38
C ASP A 73 -37.25 7.23 -8.38
N GLY A 74 -38.06 6.20 -8.08
CA GLY A 74 -38.35 5.10 -9.00
C GLY A 74 -37.20 4.11 -9.26
N ASP A 75 -36.08 4.21 -8.55
CA ASP A 75 -34.92 3.34 -8.73
C ASP A 75 -35.14 1.92 -8.18
N VAL A 76 -34.45 0.95 -8.78
CA VAL A 76 -34.26 -0.40 -8.22
C VAL A 76 -32.80 -0.58 -7.83
N ILE A 77 -32.55 -0.87 -6.56
CA ILE A 77 -31.20 -1.12 -6.03
C ILE A 77 -31.00 -2.61 -5.80
N ASP A 78 -30.02 -3.17 -6.48
CA ASP A 78 -29.61 -4.56 -6.37
C ASP A 78 -28.46 -4.69 -5.38
N CYS A 79 -28.68 -5.44 -4.29
CA CYS A 79 -27.64 -5.79 -3.33
C CYS A 79 -26.85 -6.99 -3.87
N VAL A 80 -25.72 -6.72 -4.49
CA VAL A 80 -24.88 -7.71 -5.16
C VAL A 80 -23.75 -8.15 -4.22
N PRO A 81 -23.40 -9.45 -4.13
CA PRO A 81 -22.22 -9.89 -3.39
C PRO A 81 -20.96 -9.12 -3.81
N ILE A 82 -20.12 -8.72 -2.85
CA ILE A 82 -18.92 -7.91 -3.11
C ILE A 82 -17.98 -8.56 -4.13
N THR A 83 -17.92 -9.89 -4.17
CA THR A 83 -17.08 -10.67 -5.08
C THR A 83 -17.63 -10.77 -6.50
N ASP A 84 -18.88 -10.35 -6.73
CA ASP A 84 -19.59 -10.58 -7.99
C ASP A 84 -19.84 -9.27 -8.76
N GLN A 85 -19.51 -8.13 -8.16
CA GLN A 85 -19.73 -6.79 -8.71
C GLN A 85 -19.09 -6.59 -10.11
N PRO A 86 -19.66 -5.73 -10.97
CA PRO A 86 -19.16 -5.50 -12.34
C PRO A 86 -17.68 -5.12 -12.43
N ALA A 87 -17.15 -4.47 -11.40
CA ALA A 87 -15.76 -4.05 -11.30
C ALA A 87 -14.77 -5.20 -11.60
N LEU A 88 -15.06 -6.40 -11.09
CA LEU A 88 -14.16 -7.54 -11.10
C LEU A 88 -14.11 -8.29 -12.45
N ALA A 89 -14.93 -7.87 -13.42
CA ALA A 89 -14.82 -8.34 -14.80
C ALA A 89 -13.63 -7.71 -15.56
N HIS A 90 -12.87 -6.80 -14.93
CA HIS A 90 -11.71 -6.18 -15.56
C HIS A 90 -10.57 -7.21 -15.71
N PRO A 91 -9.87 -7.29 -16.86
CA PRO A 91 -8.81 -8.29 -17.05
C PRO A 91 -7.69 -8.24 -15.99
N LEU A 92 -7.36 -7.04 -15.50
CA LEU A 92 -6.37 -6.84 -14.43
C LEU A 92 -6.90 -7.15 -13.01
N LEU A 93 -8.21 -7.38 -12.85
CA LEU A 93 -8.85 -7.65 -11.56
C LEU A 93 -9.34 -9.10 -11.44
N ILE A 94 -8.97 -9.98 -12.38
CA ILE A 94 -9.24 -11.41 -12.26
C ILE A 94 -8.51 -11.97 -11.04
N ASN A 95 -9.24 -12.66 -10.16
CA ASN A 95 -8.76 -13.16 -8.85
C ASN A 95 -8.27 -12.07 -7.88
N HIS A 96 -8.68 -10.81 -8.08
CA HIS A 96 -8.33 -9.73 -7.18
C HIS A 96 -9.00 -9.91 -5.81
N THR A 97 -8.20 -9.88 -4.74
CA THR A 97 -8.71 -9.86 -3.36
C THR A 97 -9.21 -8.46 -3.02
N VAL A 98 -10.54 -8.32 -2.86
CA VAL A 98 -11.16 -7.03 -2.53
C VAL A 98 -10.64 -6.50 -1.19
N GLN A 99 -10.14 -5.27 -1.22
CA GLN A 99 -9.72 -4.56 -0.03
C GLN A 99 -10.93 -3.95 0.68
N MET A 100 -11.39 -4.59 1.76
CA MET A 100 -12.60 -4.23 2.50
C MET A 100 -12.48 -2.97 3.36
N SER A 101 -11.27 -2.49 3.60
CA SER A 101 -11.03 -1.22 4.26
C SER A 101 -9.75 -0.60 3.70
N PRO A 102 -9.75 0.70 3.43
CA PRO A 102 -8.53 1.35 2.99
C PRO A 102 -7.49 1.22 4.10
N SER A 103 -6.24 0.94 3.74
CA SER A 103 -5.13 0.90 4.69
C SER A 103 -4.78 2.29 5.25
N PHE A 104 -5.52 3.34 4.82
CA PHE A 104 -5.34 4.76 5.11
C PHE A 104 -6.67 5.51 5.00
N ASN A 105 -7.08 6.26 6.03
CA ASN A 105 -8.08 7.33 5.90
C ASN A 105 -7.45 8.69 6.33
N PRO A 106 -7.26 9.64 5.41
CA PRO A 106 -6.67 10.95 5.72
C PRO A 106 -7.44 11.83 6.71
N GLU A 107 -8.67 11.47 7.09
CA GLU A 107 -9.57 12.38 7.82
C GLU A 107 -9.04 12.90 9.16
N SER A 108 -8.15 12.18 9.84
CA SER A 108 -7.52 12.66 11.09
C SER A 108 -6.59 13.86 10.86
N VAL A 109 -5.96 13.96 9.68
CA VAL A 109 -5.02 15.03 9.32
C VAL A 109 -5.77 16.31 8.90
N PHE A 110 -6.99 16.17 8.37
CA PHE A 110 -7.85 17.28 7.95
C PHE A 110 -8.87 17.71 9.03
N SER A 111 -8.79 17.12 10.23
CA SER A 111 -9.57 17.59 11.37
C SER A 111 -8.91 18.86 11.90
N GLU A 112 -9.33 20.01 11.37
CA GLU A 112 -8.97 21.30 11.95
C GLU A 112 -9.29 21.29 13.45
N SER A 113 -8.37 21.89 14.21
CA SER A 113 -8.49 22.23 15.62
C SER A 113 -9.94 22.49 16.03
N LYS A 114 -10.52 21.58 16.81
CA LYS A 114 -11.74 21.85 17.59
C LYS A 114 -11.42 22.93 18.62
N VAL A 115 -11.38 24.19 18.18
CA VAL A 115 -11.57 25.32 19.07
C VAL A 115 -13.02 25.26 19.52
N SER A 116 -13.18 25.06 20.81
CA SER A 116 -14.43 25.06 21.56
C SER A 116 -15.49 26.03 21.04
N SER A 117 -16.55 25.51 20.44
CA SER A 117 -17.89 26.07 20.59
C SER A 117 -18.84 24.95 21.05
N ARG A 118 -18.97 24.82 22.37
CA ARG A 118 -20.07 24.09 23.00
C ARG A 118 -21.37 24.83 22.68
N THR A 119 -22.04 24.45 21.60
CA THR A 119 -23.47 24.68 21.42
C THR A 119 -24.14 23.36 21.06
N LYS A 120 -25.18 23.05 21.84
CA LYS A 120 -25.88 21.77 21.94
C LYS A 120 -26.59 21.38 20.64
N ASN A 121 -26.59 20.08 20.36
CA ASN A 121 -27.57 19.34 19.53
C ASN A 121 -27.92 19.91 18.15
N HIS A 122 -26.99 19.84 17.20
CA HIS A 122 -27.35 19.48 15.82
C HIS A 122 -26.57 18.22 15.48
N GLN A 123 -27.28 17.10 15.29
CA GLN A 123 -26.73 16.00 14.50
C GLN A 123 -26.34 16.60 13.15
N PRO A 124 -25.14 16.30 12.60
CA PRO A 124 -24.88 16.61 11.20
C PRO A 124 -26.05 16.03 10.40
N ASN A 125 -26.70 16.84 9.56
CA ASN A 125 -27.72 16.36 8.65
C ASN A 125 -27.02 15.42 7.66
N ASP A 126 -26.90 14.13 8.03
CA ASP A 126 -26.28 13.12 7.19
C ASP A 126 -27.11 13.04 5.91
N ILE A 127 -26.54 13.52 4.81
CA ILE A 127 -27.13 13.37 3.49
C ILE A 127 -27.27 11.88 3.20
N THR A 128 -28.48 11.46 2.87
CA THR A 128 -28.85 10.09 2.57
C THR A 128 -29.14 9.94 1.08
N GLN A 129 -29.37 8.71 0.63
CA GLN A 129 -29.97 8.45 -0.68
C GLN A 129 -31.42 8.03 -0.54
N LEU A 130 -32.28 8.47 -1.47
CA LEU A 130 -33.73 8.27 -1.39
C LEU A 130 -34.15 6.80 -1.22
N TRP A 131 -33.43 5.86 -1.82
CA TRP A 131 -33.73 4.43 -1.69
C TRP A 131 -33.66 3.87 -0.26
N HIS A 132 -32.99 4.56 0.68
CA HIS A 132 -32.90 4.14 2.08
C HIS A 132 -34.25 4.09 2.79
N VAL A 133 -35.24 4.85 2.31
CA VAL A 133 -36.62 4.79 2.84
C VAL A 133 -37.23 3.39 2.69
N ASN A 134 -36.75 2.62 1.71
CA ASN A 134 -37.26 1.29 1.38
C ASN A 134 -36.36 0.14 1.90
N GLY A 135 -35.24 0.47 2.55
CA GLY A 135 -34.42 -0.52 3.26
C GLY A 135 -32.91 -0.34 3.07
N LYS A 136 -32.18 -1.39 3.45
CA LYS A 136 -30.72 -1.46 3.40
C LYS A 136 -30.23 -2.77 2.78
N CYS A 137 -29.00 -2.75 2.26
CA CYS A 137 -28.34 -3.93 1.76
C CYS A 137 -27.70 -4.78 2.88
N PRO A 138 -27.75 -6.13 2.78
CA PRO A 138 -27.11 -7.02 3.76
C PRO A 138 -25.59 -6.84 3.85
N GLU A 139 -24.98 -7.38 4.90
CA GLU A 139 -23.52 -7.45 5.01
C GLU A 139 -22.90 -8.22 3.84
N ASN A 140 -21.65 -7.89 3.50
CA ASN A 140 -20.91 -8.48 2.38
C ASN A 140 -21.56 -8.28 0.99
N THR A 141 -22.45 -7.30 0.85
CA THR A 141 -23.02 -6.87 -0.43
C THR A 141 -22.76 -5.39 -0.69
N VAL A 142 -22.86 -4.97 -1.95
CA VAL A 142 -22.84 -3.57 -2.39
C VAL A 142 -24.12 -3.22 -3.14
N PRO A 143 -24.73 -2.06 -2.86
CA PRO A 143 -25.89 -1.57 -3.61
C PRO A 143 -25.47 -1.09 -5.00
N ILE A 144 -26.11 -1.64 -6.03
CA ILE A 144 -25.92 -1.27 -7.43
C ILE A 144 -27.26 -0.86 -8.01
N ARG A 145 -27.36 0.36 -8.58
CA ARG A 145 -28.55 0.77 -9.31
C ARG A 145 -28.71 -0.11 -10.56
N ARG A 146 -29.87 -0.73 -10.70
CA ARG A 146 -30.19 -1.57 -11.86
C ARG A 146 -30.22 -0.74 -13.14
N THR A 147 -29.50 -1.20 -14.15
CA THR A 147 -29.56 -0.63 -15.50
C THR A 147 -30.72 -1.24 -16.28
N THR A 148 -31.49 -0.41 -16.99
CA THR A 148 -32.63 -0.86 -17.80
C THR A 148 -32.31 -0.86 -19.30
N LYS A 149 -33.16 -1.50 -20.12
CA LYS A 149 -33.07 -1.37 -21.58
C LYS A 149 -33.18 0.09 -22.03
N GLN A 150 -34.05 0.86 -21.38
CA GLN A 150 -34.25 2.27 -21.69
C GLN A 150 -32.98 3.10 -21.44
N ASP A 151 -32.18 2.73 -20.44
CA ASP A 151 -30.89 3.37 -20.20
C ASP A 151 -29.91 3.16 -21.35
N LEU A 152 -29.87 1.96 -21.93
CA LEU A 152 -29.03 1.65 -23.07
C LEU A 152 -29.51 2.29 -24.37
N TYR A 153 -30.83 2.42 -24.58
CA TYR A 153 -31.38 3.09 -25.77
C TYR A 153 -31.09 4.59 -25.82
N ARG A 154 -30.83 5.22 -24.67
CA ARG A 154 -30.40 6.62 -24.64
C ARG A 154 -28.98 6.78 -25.17
N ALA A 155 -28.08 5.81 -24.93
CA ALA A 155 -26.69 5.90 -25.35
C ALA A 155 -26.53 5.94 -26.88
N SER A 156 -25.46 6.58 -27.37
CA SER A 156 -25.12 6.58 -28.80
C SER A 156 -24.82 5.18 -29.36
N SER A 157 -24.29 4.29 -28.51
CA SER A 157 -24.15 2.87 -28.77
C SER A 157 -24.14 2.10 -27.46
N VAL A 158 -24.52 0.81 -27.50
CA VAL A 158 -24.49 -0.09 -26.34
C VAL A 158 -23.09 -0.18 -25.75
N GLU A 159 -22.06 -0.19 -26.61
CA GLU A 159 -20.66 -0.26 -26.19
C GLU A 159 -20.22 1.02 -25.49
N SER A 160 -20.76 2.19 -25.88
CA SER A 160 -20.42 3.51 -25.32
C SER A 160 -21.12 3.87 -24.01
N PHE A 161 -22.09 3.06 -23.56
CA PHE A 161 -22.84 3.37 -22.35
C PHE A 161 -21.93 3.40 -21.11
N GLY A 162 -21.95 4.52 -20.40
CA GLY A 162 -21.08 4.78 -19.25
C GLY A 162 -19.71 5.39 -19.59
N MET A 163 -19.38 5.62 -20.86
CA MET A 163 -18.15 6.30 -21.29
C MET A 163 -18.40 7.78 -21.67
N LYS A 164 -17.41 8.66 -21.45
CA LYS A 164 -17.45 10.05 -21.92
C LYS A 164 -17.05 10.12 -23.40
N SER A 165 -17.59 11.10 -24.14
CA SER A 165 -17.28 11.31 -25.56
C SER A 165 -15.94 12.02 -25.78
N GLN A 166 -15.23 11.70 -26.87
CA GLN A 166 -13.97 12.37 -27.27
C GLN A 166 -14.11 13.89 -27.41
N LYS A 167 -15.32 14.39 -27.77
CA LYS A 167 -15.59 15.82 -27.99
C LYS A 167 -15.88 16.60 -26.71
N SER A 168 -16.14 15.93 -25.58
CA SER A 168 -16.49 16.54 -24.29
C SER A 168 -15.29 16.83 -23.37
N ILE A 169 -14.06 16.79 -23.90
CA ILE A 169 -12.83 16.85 -23.09
C ILE A 169 -12.36 18.30 -22.92
N PRO A 170 -12.06 18.77 -21.69
CA PRO A 170 -11.37 20.03 -21.47
C PRO A 170 -9.94 19.93 -22.02
N LYS A 171 -9.66 20.59 -23.15
CA LYS A 171 -8.28 20.95 -23.48
C LYS A 171 -7.95 22.20 -22.69
N LEU A 172 -7.38 22.05 -21.48
CA LEU A 172 -6.76 23.18 -20.81
C LEU A 172 -5.53 23.58 -21.65
N LYS A 173 -5.72 24.49 -22.60
CA LYS A 173 -4.59 25.25 -23.14
C LYS A 173 -4.16 26.21 -22.04
N SER A 174 -2.84 26.33 -21.84
CA SER A 174 -2.26 27.32 -20.93
C SER A 174 -2.96 28.65 -21.15
N TYR A 175 -3.34 29.29 -20.06
CA TYR A 175 -4.00 30.60 -19.99
C TYR A 175 -3.50 31.54 -21.10
N ASP A 176 -4.21 31.57 -22.23
CA ASP A 176 -4.05 32.58 -23.26
C ASP A 176 -5.15 33.61 -22.99
N THR A 177 -4.71 34.79 -22.56
CA THR A 177 -5.52 35.98 -22.28
C THR A 177 -6.28 36.53 -23.50
N THR A 178 -6.24 35.86 -24.64
CA THR A 178 -7.06 36.19 -25.80
C THR A 178 -8.35 35.38 -25.77
N GLY A 179 -9.47 36.05 -25.49
CA GLY A 179 -10.80 35.45 -25.32
C GLY A 179 -11.34 34.68 -26.52
N VAL A 180 -10.79 33.48 -26.76
CA VAL A 180 -11.28 32.51 -27.74
C VAL A 180 -12.10 31.46 -26.98
N LEU A 181 -13.39 31.43 -27.29
CA LEU A 181 -14.44 30.58 -26.75
C LEU A 181 -14.03 29.09 -26.62
N PRO A 182 -14.50 28.36 -25.58
CA PRO A 182 -14.25 26.92 -25.44
C PRO A 182 -14.83 26.16 -26.64
N GLN A 183 -13.98 25.52 -27.44
CA GLN A 183 -14.38 24.85 -28.70
C GLN A 183 -15.25 23.59 -28.55
N ASN A 184 -15.66 23.21 -27.32
CA ASN A 184 -16.28 21.90 -27.03
C ASN A 184 -17.67 21.98 -26.35
N GLY A 185 -18.30 23.15 -26.30
CA GLY A 185 -19.65 23.32 -25.73
C GLY A 185 -19.76 23.24 -24.20
N HIS A 186 -18.72 22.79 -23.49
CA HIS A 186 -18.69 22.80 -22.02
C HIS A 186 -18.32 24.16 -21.45
N GLN A 187 -19.03 24.56 -20.39
CA GLN A 187 -18.74 25.74 -19.58
C GLN A 187 -18.32 25.30 -18.17
N HIS A 188 -17.29 25.95 -17.62
CA HIS A 188 -16.68 25.53 -16.36
C HIS A 188 -16.44 26.72 -15.44
N ALA A 189 -16.67 26.53 -14.14
CA ALA A 189 -16.19 27.38 -13.07
C ALA A 189 -15.30 26.52 -12.15
N ILE A 190 -13.98 26.65 -12.28
CA ILE A 190 -13.01 25.72 -11.66
C ILE A 190 -11.92 26.45 -10.88
N MET A 191 -11.43 25.79 -9.84
CA MET A 191 -10.22 26.13 -9.11
C MET A 191 -9.27 24.94 -9.18
N TYR A 192 -7.99 25.17 -9.44
CA TYR A 192 -7.00 24.10 -9.55
C TYR A 192 -5.65 24.51 -8.96
N VAL A 193 -4.79 23.51 -8.74
CA VAL A 193 -3.39 23.67 -8.31
C VAL A 193 -2.50 22.83 -9.21
N GLU A 194 -1.44 23.42 -9.77
CA GLU A 194 -0.58 22.77 -10.79
C GLU A 194 0.85 22.49 -10.30
N ASP A 195 1.25 23.02 -9.14
CA ASP A 195 2.63 22.92 -8.64
C ASP A 195 2.75 21.96 -7.43
N GLY A 196 2.99 20.68 -7.70
CA GLY A 196 3.30 19.69 -6.66
C GLY A 196 2.94 18.26 -7.02
N VAL A 197 3.30 17.33 -6.13
CA VAL A 197 2.84 15.94 -6.19
C VAL A 197 1.68 15.79 -5.21
N PHE A 198 0.47 15.66 -5.74
CA PHE A 198 -0.74 15.53 -4.94
C PHE A 198 -1.11 14.05 -4.81
N TYR A 199 -1.25 13.58 -3.57
CA TYR A 199 -1.67 12.21 -3.28
C TYR A 199 -3.19 12.10 -3.08
N GLY A 200 -3.95 13.19 -3.27
CA GLY A 200 -5.38 13.21 -3.05
C GLY A 200 -5.96 14.62 -2.99
N ALA A 201 -7.28 14.70 -2.83
CA ALA A 201 -8.04 15.93 -2.67
C ALA A 201 -9.23 15.69 -1.74
N LYS A 202 -9.58 16.69 -0.91
CA LYS A 202 -10.77 16.72 -0.07
C LYS A 202 -11.56 17.99 -0.37
N ALA A 203 -12.87 17.86 -0.55
CA ALA A 203 -13.76 19.01 -0.64
C ALA A 203 -15.10 18.74 0.04
N LYS A 204 -15.72 19.82 0.55
CA LYS A 204 -17.15 19.86 0.82
C LYS A 204 -17.81 20.58 -0.35
N ILE A 205 -18.78 19.92 -0.98
CA ILE A 205 -19.45 20.40 -2.18
C ILE A 205 -20.92 20.56 -1.85
N ASN A 206 -21.46 21.78 -2.00
CA ASN A 206 -22.88 22.04 -1.87
C ASN A 206 -23.67 21.26 -2.93
N VAL A 207 -24.83 20.72 -2.56
CA VAL A 207 -25.64 19.88 -3.44
C VAL A 207 -26.92 20.60 -3.85
N TRP A 208 -27.13 20.76 -5.15
CA TRP A 208 -28.27 21.44 -5.75
C TRP A 208 -28.87 20.59 -6.87
N ASN A 209 -30.14 20.87 -7.23
CA ASN A 209 -30.78 20.31 -8.42
C ASN A 209 -30.87 21.37 -9.53
N PRO A 210 -29.77 21.65 -10.26
CA PRO A 210 -29.82 22.58 -11.38
C PRO A 210 -30.77 22.09 -12.47
N ASP A 211 -31.43 23.03 -13.13
CA ASP A 211 -32.23 22.74 -14.32
C ASP A 211 -31.32 22.44 -15.51
N VAL A 212 -31.73 21.47 -16.33
CA VAL A 212 -31.01 21.05 -17.53
C VAL A 212 -31.99 21.16 -18.69
N GLU A 213 -31.70 22.06 -19.64
CA GLU A 213 -32.67 22.47 -20.67
C GLU A 213 -32.98 21.31 -21.64
N MET A 214 -31.95 20.59 -22.08
CA MET A 214 -32.09 19.49 -23.04
C MET A 214 -31.62 18.13 -22.48
N PRO A 215 -32.26 17.01 -22.83
CA PRO A 215 -31.91 15.69 -22.27
C PRO A 215 -30.46 15.24 -22.51
N ASN A 216 -29.82 15.73 -23.57
CA ASN A 216 -28.43 15.43 -23.93
C ASN A 216 -27.39 16.34 -23.23
N GLU A 217 -27.85 17.27 -22.41
CA GLU A 217 -27.00 18.13 -21.57
C GLU A 217 -26.84 17.54 -20.16
N PHE A 218 -25.95 18.13 -19.37
CA PHE A 218 -25.78 17.81 -17.96
C PHE A 218 -25.19 18.98 -17.19
N SER A 219 -25.40 18.98 -15.87
CA SER A 219 -24.76 19.89 -14.93
C SER A 219 -24.17 19.11 -13.76
N LEU A 220 -23.00 19.50 -13.27
CA LEU A 220 -22.28 18.76 -12.22
C LEU A 220 -21.43 19.68 -11.34
N ALA A 221 -21.12 19.19 -10.13
CA ALA A 221 -20.04 19.71 -9.31
C ALA A 221 -19.20 18.53 -8.78
N GLN A 222 -17.88 18.66 -8.86
CA GLN A 222 -16.97 17.54 -8.60
C GLN A 222 -15.60 17.99 -8.10
N ILE A 223 -14.87 17.04 -7.52
CA ILE A 223 -13.41 17.09 -7.43
C ILE A 223 -12.80 16.07 -8.39
N TRP A 224 -11.61 16.38 -8.89
CA TRP A 224 -10.81 15.44 -9.65
C TRP A 224 -9.34 15.51 -9.27
N VAL A 225 -8.66 14.36 -9.37
CA VAL A 225 -7.21 14.23 -9.25
C VAL A 225 -6.68 13.75 -10.58
N LEU A 226 -5.70 14.48 -11.13
CA LEU A 226 -5.10 14.20 -12.43
C LEU A 226 -3.65 13.75 -12.28
N GLY A 227 -3.21 12.86 -13.16
CA GLY A 227 -1.80 12.51 -13.34
C GLY A 227 -1.48 12.29 -14.82
N GLY A 228 -0.29 12.68 -15.26
CA GLY A 228 0.10 12.60 -16.67
C GLY A 228 -0.25 13.89 -17.45
N ASN A 229 -0.17 13.83 -18.78
CA ASN A 229 -0.35 14.97 -19.67
C ASN A 229 -1.65 14.86 -20.49
N PHE A 230 -2.39 15.97 -20.58
CA PHE A 230 -3.65 16.10 -21.34
C PHE A 230 -3.56 15.62 -22.80
N ASN A 231 -2.39 15.65 -23.42
CA ASN A 231 -2.23 15.29 -24.83
C ASN A 231 -1.85 13.82 -25.08
N SER A 232 -1.57 13.02 -24.04
CA SER A 232 -1.03 11.67 -24.20
C SER A 232 -1.59 10.65 -23.22
N ASP A 233 -1.33 10.85 -21.92
CA ASP A 233 -1.35 9.80 -20.89
C ASP A 233 -2.08 10.27 -19.63
N LEU A 234 -3.03 11.20 -19.78
CA LEU A 234 -3.83 11.71 -18.68
C LEU A 234 -4.62 10.58 -18.01
N ASN A 235 -4.41 10.42 -16.71
CA ASN A 235 -5.22 9.60 -15.82
C ASN A 235 -6.08 10.54 -14.98
N SER A 236 -7.37 10.24 -14.82
CA SER A 236 -8.27 11.00 -13.95
C SER A 236 -9.01 10.08 -12.98
N ILE A 237 -9.21 10.58 -11.77
CA ILE A 237 -10.16 10.03 -10.79
C ILE A 237 -11.04 11.19 -10.35
N GLU A 238 -12.34 11.04 -10.51
CA GLU A 238 -13.34 12.10 -10.35
C GLU A 238 -14.49 11.60 -9.47
N ALA A 239 -15.00 12.47 -8.61
CA ALA A 239 -16.17 12.18 -7.79
C ALA A 239 -16.93 13.47 -7.46
N GLY A 240 -18.26 13.38 -7.47
CA GLY A 240 -19.13 14.55 -7.35
C GLY A 240 -20.61 14.18 -7.36
N TRP A 241 -21.44 15.18 -7.61
CA TRP A 241 -22.85 14.99 -7.94
C TRP A 241 -23.13 15.57 -9.34
N GLN A 242 -24.10 15.00 -10.04
CA GLN A 242 -24.53 15.49 -11.34
C GLN A 242 -26.04 15.31 -11.56
N VAL A 243 -26.61 16.17 -12.41
CA VAL A 243 -27.91 16.00 -13.05
C VAL A 243 -27.64 15.68 -14.52
N SER A 244 -27.95 14.45 -14.93
CA SER A 244 -27.67 13.97 -16.29
C SER A 244 -28.82 13.10 -16.81
N PRO A 245 -29.82 13.70 -17.46
CA PRO A 245 -30.98 12.98 -17.98
C PRO A 245 -30.59 11.94 -19.03
N GLN A 246 -29.58 12.24 -19.85
CA GLN A 246 -29.00 11.31 -20.81
C GLN A 246 -28.56 10.00 -20.15
N LEU A 247 -27.87 10.08 -19.00
CA LEU A 247 -27.30 8.93 -18.31
C LEU A 247 -28.35 8.20 -17.47
N TYR A 248 -29.16 8.93 -16.70
CA TYR A 248 -30.04 8.34 -15.68
C TYR A 248 -31.52 8.22 -16.09
N GLY A 249 -31.96 9.01 -17.07
CA GLY A 249 -33.35 9.03 -17.54
C GLY A 249 -34.27 9.94 -16.72
N ASP A 250 -33.70 10.73 -15.81
CA ASP A 250 -34.42 11.68 -14.97
C ASP A 250 -33.58 12.94 -14.67
N ASN A 251 -34.21 13.90 -13.99
CA ASN A 251 -33.59 15.17 -13.60
C ASN A 251 -33.24 15.17 -12.09
N HIS A 252 -32.95 14.01 -11.51
CA HIS A 252 -32.54 13.92 -10.12
C HIS A 252 -31.04 14.17 -9.98
N THR A 253 -30.66 14.87 -8.91
CA THR A 253 -29.24 15.01 -8.52
C THR A 253 -28.71 13.71 -7.96
N ARG A 254 -27.70 13.15 -8.62
CA ARG A 254 -27.17 11.81 -8.33
C ARG A 254 -25.69 11.85 -8.02
N LEU A 255 -25.27 11.05 -7.04
CA LEU A 255 -23.85 10.86 -6.74
C LEU A 255 -23.19 10.12 -7.91
N PHE A 256 -22.01 10.57 -8.34
CA PHE A 256 -21.26 9.87 -9.37
C PHE A 256 -19.78 9.79 -9.07
N THR A 257 -19.17 8.78 -9.68
CA THR A 257 -17.72 8.68 -9.85
C THR A 257 -17.40 8.52 -11.33
N TYR A 258 -16.22 8.98 -11.71
CA TYR A 258 -15.63 8.71 -13.02
C TYR A 258 -14.14 8.44 -12.87
N TRP A 259 -13.58 7.59 -13.72
CA TRP A 259 -12.14 7.42 -13.82
C TRP A 259 -11.76 7.14 -15.27
N THR A 260 -10.52 7.45 -15.68
CA THR A 260 -9.91 7.00 -16.94
C THR A 260 -8.41 6.81 -16.76
N SER A 261 -7.83 5.89 -17.53
CA SER A 261 -6.39 5.61 -17.53
C SER A 261 -5.67 6.04 -18.81
N ASP A 262 -6.40 6.52 -19.81
CA ASP A 262 -5.88 6.74 -21.17
C ASP A 262 -6.42 8.02 -21.81
N ALA A 263 -6.50 9.10 -21.05
CA ALA A 263 -6.97 10.40 -21.51
C ALA A 263 -8.36 10.35 -22.17
N TYR A 264 -9.26 9.53 -21.63
CA TYR A 264 -10.61 9.31 -22.12
C TYR A 264 -10.68 8.70 -23.53
N GLN A 265 -9.60 8.12 -24.06
CA GLN A 265 -9.54 7.64 -25.45
C GLN A 265 -10.35 6.35 -25.67
N GLY A 266 -10.04 5.31 -24.90
CA GLY A 266 -10.67 4.00 -24.96
C GLY A 266 -11.01 3.41 -23.59
N THR A 267 -10.58 4.02 -22.50
CA THR A 267 -10.91 3.65 -21.13
C THR A 267 -11.69 4.73 -20.40
N GLY A 268 -12.37 4.29 -19.36
CA GLY A 268 -12.96 5.14 -18.37
C GLY A 268 -14.46 4.94 -18.24
N CYS A 269 -14.97 5.21 -17.04
CA CYS A 269 -16.30 4.76 -16.70
C CYS A 269 -16.99 5.57 -15.63
N TYR A 270 -18.26 5.87 -15.87
CA TYR A 270 -19.18 6.29 -14.83
C TYR A 270 -19.54 5.13 -13.90
N ASN A 271 -19.42 5.37 -12.59
CA ASN A 271 -19.95 4.48 -11.56
C ASN A 271 -19.48 3.02 -11.74
N LEU A 272 -20.43 2.08 -11.78
CA LEU A 272 -20.21 0.64 -12.00
C LEU A 272 -20.70 0.20 -13.39
N LEU A 273 -20.83 1.13 -14.35
CA LEU A 273 -21.33 0.84 -15.71
C LEU A 273 -20.28 0.12 -16.60
N CYS A 274 -19.09 -0.10 -16.06
CA CYS A 274 -17.96 -0.78 -16.68
C CYS A 274 -17.08 -1.36 -15.57
N SER A 275 -16.15 -2.23 -15.93
CA SER A 275 -15.26 -2.87 -14.97
C SER A 275 -14.10 -1.94 -14.58
N GLY A 276 -13.60 -2.04 -13.33
CA GLY A 276 -12.43 -1.28 -12.85
C GLY A 276 -12.58 -0.65 -11.46
N PHE A 277 -13.67 0.09 -11.18
CA PHE A 277 -13.89 0.72 -9.87
C PHE A 277 -14.56 -0.27 -8.90
N VAL A 278 -13.86 -0.63 -7.82
CA VAL A 278 -14.35 -1.60 -6.82
C VAL A 278 -15.05 -0.88 -5.67
N GLN A 279 -16.35 -1.14 -5.49
CA GLN A 279 -17.14 -0.63 -4.38
C GLN A 279 -17.09 -1.61 -3.19
N ILE A 280 -17.08 -1.07 -1.97
CA ILE A 280 -17.08 -1.85 -0.71
C ILE A 280 -18.15 -1.40 0.29
N ASN A 281 -18.67 -0.18 0.13
CA ASN A 281 -19.66 0.39 1.03
C ASN A 281 -21.06 -0.13 0.68
N ARG A 282 -21.83 -0.55 1.69
CA ARG A 282 -23.18 -1.12 1.54
C ARG A 282 -24.33 -0.11 1.69
N GLU A 283 -24.01 1.12 2.10
CA GLU A 283 -24.97 2.20 2.39
C GLU A 283 -25.02 3.24 1.26
N ILE A 284 -24.11 3.23 0.29
CA ILE A 284 -24.08 4.23 -0.79
C ILE A 284 -24.07 3.53 -2.15
N ALA A 285 -25.12 3.74 -2.94
CA ALA A 285 -25.23 3.31 -4.32
C ALA A 285 -24.63 4.36 -5.26
N MET A 286 -23.63 3.99 -6.07
CA MET A 286 -23.13 4.90 -7.11
C MET A 286 -24.21 5.12 -8.18
N GLY A 287 -24.47 6.39 -8.52
CA GLY A 287 -25.59 6.79 -9.36
C GLY A 287 -26.91 6.93 -8.63
N GLY A 288 -26.99 6.71 -7.32
CA GLY A 288 -28.22 6.90 -6.54
C GLY A 288 -28.52 8.38 -6.24
N SER A 289 -29.81 8.70 -6.13
CA SER A 289 -30.33 10.06 -5.88
C SER A 289 -29.94 10.56 -4.49
N ILE A 290 -29.45 11.80 -4.41
CA ILE A 290 -29.02 12.44 -3.16
C ILE A 290 -30.20 13.18 -2.52
N SER A 291 -30.36 13.08 -1.19
CA SER A 291 -31.37 13.83 -0.43
C SER A 291 -30.93 14.08 1.03
N PRO A 292 -31.24 15.24 1.64
CA PRO A 292 -31.93 16.41 1.06
C PRO A 292 -31.02 17.26 0.15
N LEU A 293 -31.64 18.18 -0.60
CA LEU A 293 -30.96 19.10 -1.54
C LEU A 293 -31.05 20.56 -1.06
N SER A 294 -30.08 21.37 -1.44
CA SER A 294 -30.06 22.81 -1.14
C SER A 294 -31.15 23.55 -1.87
N SER A 295 -31.63 24.65 -1.28
CA SER A 295 -32.65 25.52 -1.87
C SER A 295 -32.37 27.00 -1.64
N TYR A 296 -32.82 27.84 -2.57
CA TYR A 296 -32.58 29.27 -2.52
C TYR A 296 -33.31 29.93 -1.35
N GLY A 297 -32.60 30.76 -0.58
CA GLY A 297 -33.14 31.43 0.60
C GLY A 297 -33.49 30.51 1.78
N ASN A 298 -33.06 29.24 1.76
CA ASN A 298 -33.41 28.23 2.75
C ASN A 298 -32.18 27.33 3.04
N SER A 299 -32.39 26.14 3.63
CA SER A 299 -31.34 25.20 4.02
C SER A 299 -30.46 24.79 2.84
N GLN A 300 -29.15 24.73 3.12
CA GLN A 300 -28.15 24.22 2.20
C GLN A 300 -27.49 22.97 2.79
N TYR A 301 -27.11 22.05 1.91
CA TYR A 301 -26.57 20.75 2.25
C TYR A 301 -25.31 20.48 1.42
N ASP A 302 -24.27 19.97 2.09
CA ASP A 302 -22.97 19.67 1.47
C ASP A 302 -22.62 18.19 1.60
N ILE A 303 -22.05 17.60 0.54
CA ILE A 303 -21.37 16.30 0.61
C ILE A 303 -19.87 16.50 0.80
N THR A 304 -19.25 15.68 1.63
CA THR A 304 -17.78 15.63 1.76
C THR A 304 -17.23 14.52 0.88
N ILE A 305 -16.34 14.87 -0.05
CA ILE A 305 -15.66 13.90 -0.92
C ILE A 305 -14.17 13.93 -0.62
N LEU A 306 -13.58 12.74 -0.52
CA LEU A 306 -12.15 12.53 -0.31
C LEU A 306 -11.63 11.49 -1.31
N ILE A 307 -10.67 11.88 -2.14
CA ILE A 307 -9.92 11.00 -3.04
C ILE A 307 -8.48 10.97 -2.53
N TRP A 308 -7.86 9.80 -2.39
CA TRP A 308 -6.50 9.72 -1.87
C TRP A 308 -5.71 8.45 -2.25
N LYS A 309 -4.39 8.53 -2.05
CA LYS A 309 -3.37 7.50 -2.23
C LYS A 309 -2.34 7.59 -1.09
N SER A 310 -1.78 6.47 -0.61
CA SER A 310 -0.72 6.51 0.42
C SER A 310 0.54 7.23 -0.11
N GLU A 311 1.19 8.03 0.73
CA GLU A 311 2.41 8.79 0.41
C GLU A 311 3.61 7.90 0.04
N ASP A 312 3.70 6.70 0.63
CA ASP A 312 4.72 5.68 0.32
C ASP A 312 4.19 4.61 -0.65
N GLY A 313 2.91 4.67 -1.01
CA GLY A 313 2.24 3.68 -1.84
C GLY A 313 2.11 2.30 -1.21
N ASP A 314 2.46 2.11 0.07
CA ASP A 314 2.37 0.82 0.73
C ASP A 314 0.94 0.48 1.12
N VAL A 315 0.65 -0.82 1.12
CA VAL A 315 -0.55 -1.40 1.71
C VAL A 315 -0.11 -2.22 2.90
N ILE A 316 -0.68 -1.93 4.06
CA ILE A 316 -0.45 -2.68 5.31
C ILE A 316 -1.68 -3.55 5.57
N ASP A 317 -1.48 -4.86 5.57
CA ASP A 317 -2.50 -5.84 5.90
C ASP A 317 -2.48 -6.11 7.41
N CYS A 318 -3.61 -5.90 8.08
CA CYS A 318 -3.79 -6.35 9.47
C CYS A 318 -4.14 -7.83 9.46
N VAL A 319 -3.12 -8.68 9.59
CA VAL A 319 -3.28 -10.14 9.52
C VAL A 319 -3.56 -10.68 10.93
N PRO A 320 -4.55 -11.58 11.14
CA PRO A 320 -4.72 -12.25 12.42
C PRO A 320 -3.39 -12.83 12.91
N ILE A 321 -3.04 -12.61 14.18
CA ILE A 321 -1.70 -12.93 14.71
C ILE A 321 -1.31 -14.40 14.51
N THR A 322 -2.28 -15.31 14.46
CA THR A 322 -2.09 -16.75 14.21
C THR A 322 -1.79 -17.11 12.75
N ASN A 323 -2.06 -16.20 11.81
CA ASN A 323 -2.00 -16.44 10.35
C ASN A 323 -0.81 -15.72 9.70
N GLN A 324 0.12 -15.19 10.49
CA GLN A 324 1.30 -14.49 9.99
C GLN A 324 2.32 -15.46 9.35
N PRO A 325 3.18 -14.97 8.41
CA PRO A 325 4.14 -15.79 7.67
C PRO A 325 5.13 -16.58 8.53
N ALA A 326 5.32 -16.21 9.80
CA ALA A 326 6.17 -16.92 10.73
C ALA A 326 5.86 -18.43 10.79
N PHE A 327 4.57 -18.79 10.73
CA PHE A 327 4.10 -20.16 10.93
C PHE A 327 4.18 -21.05 9.69
N ASP A 328 4.53 -20.49 8.53
CA ASP A 328 4.88 -21.28 7.34
C ASP A 328 6.21 -22.02 7.53
N HIS A 329 7.00 -21.65 8.53
CA HIS A 329 8.25 -22.34 8.85
C HIS A 329 7.94 -23.76 9.39
N PRO A 330 8.57 -24.83 8.87
CA PRO A 330 8.27 -26.19 9.31
C PRO A 330 8.42 -26.42 10.82
N LEU A 331 9.44 -25.80 11.44
CA LEU A 331 9.65 -25.86 12.90
C LEU A 331 8.61 -25.05 13.71
N LEU A 332 7.82 -24.19 13.07
CA LEU A 332 6.87 -23.29 13.72
C LEU A 332 5.39 -23.67 13.53
N LYS A 333 5.05 -24.69 12.74
CA LYS A 333 3.65 -25.09 12.48
C LYS A 333 2.79 -25.33 13.73
N HIS A 334 3.39 -25.85 14.81
CA HIS A 334 2.72 -26.12 16.08
C HIS A 334 3.37 -25.32 17.23
N HIS A 335 3.92 -24.15 16.92
CA HIS A 335 4.60 -23.32 17.90
C HIS A 335 3.59 -22.61 18.81
N THR A 336 3.71 -22.82 20.11
CA THR A 336 2.95 -22.03 21.10
C THR A 336 3.48 -20.61 21.15
N MET A 337 2.65 -19.65 20.76
CA MET A 337 3.04 -18.24 20.74
C MET A 337 3.23 -17.70 22.16
N GLN A 338 4.39 -17.08 22.38
CA GLN A 338 4.64 -16.28 23.57
C GLN A 338 4.23 -14.83 23.28
N MET A 339 3.19 -14.31 23.96
CA MET A 339 2.70 -12.94 23.73
C MET A 339 3.54 -11.86 24.41
N ARG A 340 4.21 -12.20 25.52
CA ARG A 340 5.07 -11.28 26.27
C ARG A 340 6.33 -12.00 26.75
N PRO A 341 7.48 -11.31 26.78
CA PRO A 341 8.71 -11.88 27.33
C PRO A 341 8.56 -12.20 28.81
N SER A 342 9.32 -13.18 29.30
CA SER A 342 9.28 -13.55 30.72
C SER A 342 9.91 -12.50 31.64
N PHE A 343 10.76 -11.64 31.08
CA PHE A 343 11.39 -10.49 31.72
C PHE A 343 11.90 -9.52 30.65
N ILE A 344 12.07 -8.27 31.02
CA ILE A 344 12.82 -7.27 30.25
C ILE A 344 14.09 -6.97 31.07
N PRO A 345 15.31 -7.02 30.48
CA PRO A 345 16.54 -6.70 31.18
C PRO A 345 16.47 -5.30 31.83
N GLU A 346 16.81 -5.22 33.11
CA GLU A 346 16.92 -3.95 33.83
C GLU A 346 18.30 -3.32 33.59
N SER A 347 18.38 -1.99 33.62
CA SER A 347 19.65 -1.28 33.50
C SER A 347 20.18 -0.88 34.88
N ASP A 348 21.47 -1.11 35.11
CA ASP A 348 22.21 -0.69 36.30
C ASP A 348 22.81 0.73 36.18
N SER A 349 22.48 1.43 35.11
CA SER A 349 23.05 2.74 34.76
C SER A 349 22.43 3.86 35.58
N THR A 350 23.27 4.82 36.00
CA THR A 350 22.90 5.94 36.87
C THR A 350 22.48 7.22 36.14
N TYR A 351 22.61 7.28 34.80
CA TYR A 351 22.19 8.45 34.02
C TYR A 351 20.76 8.28 33.51
N ILE A 352 19.96 9.35 33.62
CA ILE A 352 18.58 9.39 33.14
C ILE A 352 18.60 9.32 31.61
N ASN A 353 18.14 8.21 31.05
CA ASN A 353 17.86 8.12 29.62
C ASN A 353 16.74 9.12 29.29
N GLU A 354 17.04 10.18 28.54
CA GLU A 354 15.99 11.00 27.92
C GLU A 354 15.05 10.09 27.14
N GLU A 355 13.74 10.19 27.39
CA GLU A 355 12.76 9.41 26.65
C GLU A 355 12.89 9.73 25.16
N THR A 356 13.28 8.73 24.36
CA THR A 356 13.30 8.84 22.90
C THR A 356 11.87 9.06 22.43
N LYS A 357 11.65 10.12 21.63
CA LYS A 357 10.33 10.37 21.03
C LYS A 357 9.88 9.15 20.23
N THR A 358 8.65 8.68 20.44
CA THR A 358 8.07 7.62 19.61
C THR A 358 8.05 8.07 18.16
N ILE A 359 8.75 7.35 17.29
CA ILE A 359 8.78 7.63 15.85
C ILE A 359 7.73 6.76 15.17
N ASN A 360 6.71 7.42 14.63
CA ASN A 360 5.66 6.74 13.89
C ASN A 360 6.11 6.36 12.48
N GLN A 361 5.61 5.25 11.99
CA GLN A 361 5.68 4.89 10.57
C GLN A 361 4.61 5.63 9.76
N VAL A 362 4.82 5.81 8.46
CA VAL A 362 3.92 6.54 7.54
C VAL A 362 2.49 6.00 7.62
N TRP A 363 2.32 4.68 7.69
CA TRP A 363 1.03 4.03 7.81
C TRP A 363 0.27 4.34 9.12
N HIS A 364 0.87 4.96 10.13
CA HIS A 364 0.12 5.43 11.30
C HIS A 364 -0.72 6.67 11.01
N LYS A 365 -0.41 7.42 9.93
CA LYS A 365 -1.31 8.47 9.42
C LYS A 365 -2.64 7.89 8.94
N ALA A 366 -2.71 6.57 8.85
CA ALA A 366 -3.68 5.78 8.12
C ALA A 366 -4.66 5.05 9.04
N GLY A 367 -4.20 4.75 10.25
CA GLY A 367 -4.95 4.07 11.29
C GLY A 367 -4.02 3.23 12.14
N GLU A 368 -4.62 2.29 12.86
CA GLU A 368 -3.93 1.29 13.67
C GLU A 368 -4.53 -0.08 13.35
N CYS A 369 -3.75 -1.15 13.52
CA CYS A 369 -4.28 -2.49 13.34
C CYS A 369 -5.10 -2.93 14.58
N PRO A 370 -6.27 -3.57 14.39
CA PRO A 370 -7.08 -4.06 15.51
C PRO A 370 -6.33 -5.00 16.45
N ASP A 371 -6.83 -5.16 17.66
CA ASP A 371 -6.31 -6.15 18.61
C ASP A 371 -6.31 -7.55 17.98
N ASN A 372 -5.33 -8.36 18.39
CA ASN A 372 -5.10 -9.71 17.88
C ASN A 372 -4.73 -9.80 16.38
N THR A 373 -4.34 -8.68 15.76
CA THR A 373 -3.76 -8.65 14.41
C THR A 373 -2.34 -8.08 14.43
N VAL A 374 -1.57 -8.31 13.36
CA VAL A 374 -0.25 -7.74 13.15
C VAL A 374 -0.17 -7.04 11.79
N PRO A 375 0.37 -5.81 11.71
CA PRO A 375 0.53 -5.08 10.45
C PRO A 375 1.65 -5.68 9.61
N ILE A 376 1.31 -6.20 8.44
CA ILE A 376 2.26 -6.78 7.48
C ILE A 376 2.22 -5.96 6.19
N ARG A 377 3.38 -5.43 5.76
CA ARG A 377 3.48 -4.79 4.45
C ARG A 377 3.22 -5.82 3.35
N ARG A 378 2.23 -5.56 2.51
CA ARG A 378 1.91 -6.38 1.35
C ARG A 378 3.07 -6.36 0.35
N THR A 379 3.49 -7.55 -0.08
CA THR A 379 4.46 -7.68 -1.18
C THR A 379 3.72 -7.56 -2.51
N LYS A 380 4.16 -6.66 -3.38
CA LYS A 380 3.56 -6.44 -4.70
C LYS A 380 4.23 -7.30 -5.76
N LYS A 381 3.56 -7.49 -6.91
CA LYS A 381 4.15 -8.20 -8.05
C LYS A 381 5.41 -7.49 -8.54
N GLU A 382 5.40 -6.17 -8.55
CA GLU A 382 6.52 -5.32 -8.97
C GLU A 382 7.72 -5.51 -8.02
N ASP A 383 7.47 -5.68 -6.72
CA ASP A 383 8.53 -5.96 -5.73
C ASP A 383 9.29 -7.26 -6.08
N LEU A 384 8.58 -8.28 -6.57
CA LEU A 384 9.15 -9.58 -6.95
C LEU A 384 9.92 -9.54 -8.28
N LEU A 385 9.58 -8.58 -9.15
CA LEU A 385 10.20 -8.41 -10.48
C LEU A 385 11.45 -7.53 -10.47
N ARG A 386 11.65 -6.69 -9.44
CA ARG A 386 12.84 -5.82 -9.34
C ARG A 386 14.17 -6.59 -9.21
N PRO A 387 14.30 -7.61 -8.35
CA PRO A 387 15.57 -8.32 -8.23
C PRO A 387 15.86 -9.13 -9.48
N LYS A 388 17.15 -9.27 -9.82
CA LYS A 388 17.63 -10.09 -10.96
C LYS A 388 17.17 -11.55 -10.94
N SER A 389 16.71 -12.04 -9.78
CA SER A 389 16.13 -13.38 -9.64
C SER A 389 15.18 -13.41 -8.45
N MET A 390 14.03 -14.07 -8.61
CA MET A 390 13.07 -14.31 -7.53
C MET A 390 13.69 -15.06 -6.33
N LYS A 391 14.73 -15.88 -6.54
CA LYS A 391 15.47 -16.56 -5.45
C LYS A 391 16.28 -15.60 -4.56
N ARG A 392 16.50 -14.36 -4.99
CA ARG A 392 17.19 -13.31 -4.24
C ARG A 392 16.27 -12.41 -3.44
N PHE A 393 14.97 -12.37 -3.77
CA PHE A 393 14.04 -11.50 -3.07
C PHE A 393 14.01 -11.83 -1.57
N GLY A 394 14.10 -10.80 -0.72
CA GLY A 394 14.17 -10.95 0.73
C GLY A 394 15.50 -11.48 1.29
N ARG A 395 16.58 -11.54 0.49
CA ARG A 395 17.92 -12.03 0.93
C ARG A 395 19.01 -10.99 0.67
N LYS A 396 20.05 -10.97 1.51
CA LYS A 396 21.26 -10.16 1.26
C LYS A 396 22.08 -10.74 0.07
N PRO A 397 22.77 -9.93 -0.76
CA PRO A 397 23.50 -10.41 -1.94
C PRO A 397 24.67 -11.36 -1.59
N HIS A 398 24.87 -12.48 -2.30
CA HIS A 398 25.89 -13.52 -2.01
C HIS A 398 27.38 -13.10 -1.85
N HIS A 399 27.74 -11.85 -2.19
CA HIS A 399 29.11 -11.32 -2.00
C HIS A 399 29.25 -10.42 -0.77
N SER A 400 28.27 -10.44 0.14
CA SER A 400 28.20 -9.59 1.31
C SER A 400 29.12 -10.00 2.48
N ILE A 401 29.95 -11.07 2.40
CA ILE A 401 30.62 -11.55 3.62
C ILE A 401 32.08 -11.97 3.42
N PRO A 402 33.02 -11.46 4.25
CA PRO A 402 34.41 -11.90 4.27
C PRO A 402 34.51 -13.40 4.55
N ARG A 403 35.28 -14.13 3.73
CA ARG A 403 35.45 -15.59 3.82
C ARG A 403 36.31 -16.08 4.99
N THR A 404 36.79 -15.23 5.89
CA THR A 404 37.75 -15.64 6.93
C THR A 404 37.49 -14.99 8.29
N THR A 405 37.66 -15.79 9.34
CA THR A 405 37.66 -15.41 10.77
C THR A 405 38.88 -14.58 11.18
N THR A 406 39.83 -14.40 10.26
CA THR A 406 40.91 -13.42 10.32
C THR A 406 40.75 -12.48 9.13
N PHE A 407 40.48 -11.21 9.40
CA PHE A 407 40.55 -10.18 8.36
C PHE A 407 42.03 -9.90 8.12
N ASP A 408 42.58 -10.50 7.06
CA ASP A 408 43.94 -10.26 6.58
C ASP A 408 43.93 -9.03 5.66
N PRO A 409 44.51 -7.89 6.09
CA PRO A 409 44.50 -6.64 5.32
C PRO A 409 45.33 -6.70 4.02
N THR A 410 46.09 -7.78 3.79
CA THR A 410 46.93 -7.94 2.59
C THR A 410 46.25 -8.69 1.45
N LYS A 411 45.09 -9.32 1.68
CA LYS A 411 44.38 -10.10 0.66
C LYS A 411 43.17 -9.34 0.13
N GLY A 412 43.39 -8.56 -0.92
CA GLY A 412 42.37 -7.78 -1.65
C GLY A 412 41.30 -8.61 -2.36
N HIS A 413 40.39 -9.24 -1.61
CA HIS A 413 39.11 -9.71 -2.16
C HIS A 413 38.15 -8.53 -2.26
N GLN A 414 37.50 -8.37 -3.42
CA GLN A 414 36.53 -7.32 -3.73
C GLN A 414 35.31 -7.36 -2.79
N VAL A 415 35.42 -6.77 -1.60
CA VAL A 415 34.28 -6.57 -0.70
C VAL A 415 33.43 -5.44 -1.29
N ARG A 416 32.19 -5.75 -1.69
CA ARG A 416 31.18 -4.77 -2.14
C ARG A 416 30.49 -4.07 -0.98
N LEU A 417 30.91 -4.30 0.25
CA LEU A 417 30.36 -3.70 1.44
C LEU A 417 31.38 -2.83 2.12
N HIS A 418 30.92 -1.68 2.62
CA HIS A 418 31.70 -0.80 3.46
C HIS A 418 31.01 -0.63 4.81
N TYR A 419 31.81 -0.58 5.86
CA TYR A 419 31.36 -0.57 7.25
C TYR A 419 31.99 0.61 7.99
N ALA A 420 31.23 1.25 8.88
CA ALA A 420 31.76 2.16 9.89
C ALA A 420 31.06 1.84 11.22
N ILE A 421 31.77 1.10 12.09
CA ILE A 421 31.16 0.37 13.19
C ILE A 421 31.95 0.50 14.49
N MET A 422 31.26 0.24 15.60
CA MET A 422 31.84 -0.11 16.89
C MET A 422 31.31 -1.47 17.32
N GLY A 423 32.08 -2.25 18.06
CA GLY A 423 31.65 -3.57 18.51
C GLY A 423 32.31 -4.01 19.81
N ALA A 424 31.68 -5.00 20.44
CA ALA A 424 32.18 -5.73 21.61
C ALA A 424 32.42 -7.20 21.23
N ARG A 425 33.58 -7.73 21.63
CA ARG A 425 33.99 -9.12 21.39
C ARG A 425 34.64 -9.71 22.64
N ASN A 426 35.00 -10.98 22.58
CA ASN A 426 35.68 -11.72 23.67
C ASN A 426 34.81 -11.85 24.95
N GLY A 427 33.51 -12.02 24.77
CA GLY A 427 32.54 -12.23 25.84
C GLY A 427 31.34 -13.04 25.37
N LYS A 428 30.45 -13.37 26.32
CA LYS A 428 29.18 -14.02 26.04
C LYS A 428 28.06 -13.03 26.33
N PHE A 429 27.29 -12.71 25.30
CA PHE A 429 26.27 -11.68 25.33
C PHE A 429 24.89 -12.31 25.15
N TYR A 430 23.91 -11.85 25.92
CA TYR A 430 22.53 -12.33 25.87
C TYR A 430 21.59 -11.27 25.27
N GLY A 431 22.15 -10.21 24.70
CA GLY A 431 21.40 -9.10 24.14
C GLY A 431 22.20 -7.81 24.03
N THR A 432 21.57 -6.78 23.48
CA THR A 432 22.12 -5.45 23.25
C THR A 432 21.00 -4.42 23.27
N GLU A 433 21.23 -3.27 23.88
CA GLU A 433 20.38 -2.08 23.79
C GLU A 433 21.19 -0.93 23.21
N VAL A 434 20.56 -0.16 22.31
CA VAL A 434 21.20 0.96 21.66
C VAL A 434 20.19 2.01 21.23
N VAL A 435 20.63 3.27 21.12
CA VAL A 435 19.89 4.34 20.44
C VAL A 435 20.61 4.70 19.13
N ILE A 436 19.90 4.57 18.02
CA ILE A 436 20.41 4.83 16.66
C ILE A 436 19.67 6.03 16.09
N ASN A 437 20.43 7.03 15.63
CA ASN A 437 19.83 8.20 15.02
C ASN A 437 19.32 7.89 13.59
N LEU A 438 18.20 8.50 13.18
CA LEU A 438 17.48 8.20 11.94
C LEU A 438 17.77 9.24 10.83
N TRP A 439 18.24 8.79 9.65
CA TRP A 439 18.55 9.63 8.49
C TRP A 439 17.94 9.07 7.20
N LYS A 440 17.96 9.88 6.13
CA LYS A 440 17.61 9.50 4.76
C LYS A 440 18.86 9.64 3.86
N PRO A 441 19.81 8.69 3.91
CA PRO A 441 21.00 8.72 3.05
C PRO A 441 20.63 8.67 1.57
N TYR A 442 21.43 9.32 0.72
CA TYR A 442 21.38 9.12 -0.72
C TYR A 442 21.93 7.74 -1.09
N VAL A 443 21.26 7.04 -2.01
CA VAL A 443 21.70 5.77 -2.59
C VAL A 443 21.85 5.95 -4.10
N GLN A 444 23.02 5.65 -4.65
CA GLN A 444 23.37 5.98 -6.02
C GLN A 444 22.59 5.16 -7.06
N VAL A 445 22.42 3.86 -6.82
CA VAL A 445 21.72 2.94 -7.75
C VAL A 445 20.79 1.99 -6.99
N PRO A 446 19.70 1.49 -7.60
CA PRO A 446 18.69 0.73 -6.87
C PRO A 446 19.19 -0.56 -6.21
N ASP A 447 20.14 -1.25 -6.82
CA ASP A 447 20.78 -2.48 -6.32
C ASP A 447 21.72 -2.23 -5.11
N GLU A 448 21.92 -0.97 -4.70
CA GLU A 448 22.66 -0.60 -3.49
C GLU A 448 21.72 -0.32 -2.31
N PHE A 449 22.28 -0.35 -1.09
CA PHE A 449 21.58 0.08 0.11
C PHE A 449 22.51 0.85 1.04
N SER A 450 21.88 1.60 1.95
CA SER A 450 22.55 2.21 3.11
C SER A 450 21.70 1.98 4.35
N LEU A 451 22.34 1.51 5.44
CA LEU A 451 21.63 1.17 6.66
C LEU A 451 22.40 1.56 7.92
N ALA A 452 21.66 1.61 9.03
CA ALA A 452 22.18 1.73 10.38
C ALA A 452 21.52 0.69 11.27
N GLN A 453 22.31 -0.05 12.03
CA GLN A 453 21.82 -1.24 12.72
C GLN A 453 22.60 -1.58 13.99
N THR A 454 21.97 -2.42 14.80
CA THR A 454 22.66 -3.28 15.77
C THR A 454 22.49 -4.72 15.37
N TRP A 455 23.52 -5.53 15.59
CA TRP A 455 23.43 -6.95 15.34
C TRP A 455 24.22 -7.77 16.36
N ILE A 456 23.71 -8.96 16.61
CA ILE A 456 24.31 -9.95 17.50
C ILE A 456 24.69 -11.17 16.70
N VAL A 457 25.88 -11.70 16.96
CA VAL A 457 26.48 -12.77 16.16
C VAL A 457 26.99 -13.88 17.06
N SER A 458 26.78 -15.11 16.63
CA SER A 458 27.38 -16.30 17.25
C SER A 458 27.82 -17.30 16.19
N GLY A 459 28.85 -18.08 16.48
CA GLY A 459 29.43 -19.06 15.57
C GLY A 459 30.35 -18.47 14.51
N SER A 460 30.79 -19.30 13.57
CA SER A 460 31.72 -18.92 12.50
C SER A 460 31.48 -19.74 11.24
N GLY A 461 31.90 -19.22 10.09
CA GLY A 461 31.74 -19.87 8.79
C GLY A 461 30.30 -20.36 8.59
N SER A 462 30.13 -21.65 8.35
CA SER A 462 28.81 -22.28 8.13
C SER A 462 27.87 -22.28 9.34
N SER A 463 28.37 -22.10 10.56
CA SER A 463 27.60 -22.09 11.82
C SER A 463 27.19 -20.69 12.29
N LEU A 464 27.42 -19.67 11.46
CA LEU A 464 27.21 -18.27 11.79
C LEU A 464 25.71 -17.96 11.86
N ASN A 465 25.24 -17.49 13.02
CA ASN A 465 23.89 -16.99 13.22
C ASN A 465 23.94 -15.50 13.55
N THR A 466 23.06 -14.73 12.91
CA THR A 466 22.91 -13.29 13.13
C THR A 466 21.46 -12.95 13.40
N ILE A 467 21.26 -11.93 14.23
CA ILE A 467 20.00 -11.20 14.35
C ILE A 467 20.37 -9.71 14.29
N GLU A 468 19.73 -8.99 13.38
CA GLU A 468 20.01 -7.60 13.04
C GLU A 468 18.69 -6.82 13.08
N ALA A 469 18.74 -5.60 13.62
CA ALA A 469 17.62 -4.68 13.58
C ALA A 469 18.11 -3.23 13.47
N GLY A 470 17.36 -2.41 12.75
CA GLY A 470 17.75 -1.04 12.48
C GLY A 470 16.83 -0.36 11.48
N TRP A 471 17.36 0.65 10.79
CA TRP A 471 16.70 1.27 9.66
C TRP A 471 17.57 1.18 8.41
N GLN A 472 16.94 1.10 7.24
CA GLN A 472 17.65 1.05 5.96
C GLN A 472 16.93 1.83 4.86
N VAL A 473 17.70 2.34 3.91
CA VAL A 473 17.23 2.81 2.60
C VAL A 473 17.70 1.79 1.57
N TYR A 474 16.75 1.09 0.94
CA TYR A 474 17.05 0.01 -0.01
C TYR A 474 16.06 -0.01 -1.18
N PRO A 475 16.34 0.71 -2.28
CA PRO A 475 15.37 0.91 -3.36
C PRO A 475 15.00 -0.37 -4.11
N GLU A 476 15.93 -1.31 -4.37
CA GLU A 476 15.60 -2.62 -4.96
C GLU A 476 14.58 -3.39 -4.11
N LEU A 477 14.57 -3.21 -2.78
CA LEU A 477 13.63 -3.91 -1.90
C LEU A 477 12.27 -3.21 -1.75
N TYR A 478 12.21 -1.88 -1.85
CA TYR A 478 11.00 -1.11 -1.48
C TYR A 478 10.42 -0.18 -2.55
N ASP A 479 11.06 -0.01 -3.70
CA ASP A 479 10.70 0.97 -4.74
C ASP A 479 10.85 2.44 -4.35
N ASP A 480 11.52 2.74 -3.24
CA ASP A 480 11.68 4.09 -2.77
C ASP A 480 13.01 4.33 -2.06
N ASN A 481 13.24 5.59 -1.74
CA ASN A 481 14.39 6.04 -0.95
C ASN A 481 13.97 6.42 0.48
N ARG A 482 12.89 5.84 1.03
CA ARG A 482 12.44 6.15 2.39
C ARG A 482 13.18 5.25 3.38
N PRO A 483 13.63 5.78 4.54
CA PRO A 483 14.19 4.93 5.58
C PRO A 483 13.09 4.08 6.20
N ARG A 484 13.34 2.78 6.26
CA ARG A 484 12.38 1.77 6.68
C ARG A 484 12.94 0.98 7.85
N PHE A 485 12.09 0.71 8.83
CA PHE A 485 12.45 -0.22 9.91
C PHE A 485 12.68 -1.59 9.29
N PHE A 486 13.78 -2.25 9.62
CA PHE A 486 14.04 -3.59 9.13
C PHE A 486 14.54 -4.49 10.24
N VAL A 487 14.35 -5.78 10.02
CA VAL A 487 15.06 -6.82 10.74
C VAL A 487 15.65 -7.80 9.73
N TYR A 488 16.76 -8.40 10.10
CA TYR A 488 17.40 -9.45 9.32
C TYR A 488 17.90 -10.56 10.24
N TRP A 489 17.77 -11.81 9.82
CA TRP A 489 18.30 -12.93 10.60
C TRP A 489 18.68 -14.11 9.71
N THR A 490 19.56 -14.97 10.21
CA THR A 490 19.91 -16.24 9.55
C THR A 490 19.44 -17.44 10.36
N VAL A 491 18.91 -18.46 9.67
CA VAL A 491 18.47 -19.72 10.27
C VAL A 491 19.44 -20.85 9.94
N SER A 492 19.49 -21.88 10.79
CA SER A 492 20.19 -23.13 10.47
C SER A 492 19.31 -24.03 9.61
N SER A 493 19.73 -24.37 8.38
CA SER A 493 18.95 -25.29 7.54
C SER A 493 19.27 -26.75 7.88
N LEU A 494 18.30 -27.47 8.44
CA LEU A 494 18.36 -28.92 8.62
C LEU A 494 17.53 -29.68 7.57
N PHE A 495 16.71 -29.00 6.77
CA PHE A 495 15.65 -29.66 5.98
C PHE A 495 15.46 -29.04 4.60
N GLN A 496 16.42 -29.23 3.69
CA GLN A 496 16.17 -28.94 2.27
C GLN A 496 16.74 -30.03 1.37
N MET A 497 16.27 -31.27 1.54
CA MET A 497 16.33 -32.35 0.52
C MET A 497 15.67 -33.66 0.99
N ILE A 498 14.36 -33.68 1.31
CA ILE A 498 13.64 -34.97 1.49
C ILE A 498 12.36 -35.10 0.66
N TYR A 499 11.75 -34.00 0.17
CA TYR A 499 10.43 -34.08 -0.49
C TYR A 499 10.43 -34.09 -2.02
N ALA A 500 11.54 -34.42 -2.68
CA ALA A 500 11.56 -34.57 -4.13
C ALA A 500 12.06 -35.97 -4.51
N TYR A 501 11.10 -36.87 -4.74
CA TYR A 501 11.21 -38.16 -5.44
C TYR A 501 11.97 -39.30 -4.73
N LEU A 502 11.24 -40.27 -4.16
CA LEU A 502 11.22 -41.70 -4.58
C LEU A 502 10.61 -42.62 -3.50
N PRO A 503 9.84 -43.65 -3.89
CA PRO A 503 9.46 -44.75 -3.01
C PRO A 503 10.59 -45.80 -2.96
N THR A 504 10.74 -46.38 -1.77
CA THR A 504 11.44 -47.64 -1.46
C THR A 504 12.97 -47.73 -1.63
N PHE A 505 13.59 -48.13 -0.51
CA PHE A 505 14.96 -48.60 -0.28
C PHE A 505 16.08 -47.58 -0.04
N VAL A 506 16.83 -47.87 1.05
CA VAL A 506 18.06 -47.24 1.55
C VAL A 506 17.86 -46.00 2.44
N ILE A 507 17.29 -46.26 3.63
CA ILE A 507 17.59 -45.48 4.84
C ILE A 507 19.01 -45.89 5.28
N PHE A 508 20.03 -45.16 4.83
CA PHE A 508 21.33 -45.13 5.52
C PHE A 508 21.64 -43.68 5.90
N TYR A 509 21.88 -43.51 7.19
CA TYR A 509 22.24 -42.28 7.90
C TYR A 509 23.24 -41.40 7.14
N PHE A 510 22.76 -40.28 6.60
CA PHE A 510 23.54 -39.03 6.55
C PHE A 510 22.58 -37.85 6.66
N ALA A 511 22.23 -37.48 7.90
CA ALA A 511 21.72 -36.15 8.21
C ALA A 511 22.87 -35.14 7.98
N LYS A 512 23.14 -34.80 6.72
CA LYS A 512 24.12 -33.77 6.37
C LYS A 512 23.48 -32.42 6.66
N LEU A 513 23.75 -31.89 7.85
CA LEU A 513 23.41 -30.52 8.25
C LEU A 513 23.85 -29.53 7.15
N PHE A 514 22.91 -28.90 6.45
CA PHE A 514 23.21 -27.78 5.56
C PHE A 514 23.38 -26.51 6.39
N ARG A 515 24.52 -26.44 7.06
CA ARG A 515 25.07 -25.26 7.74
C ARG A 515 25.74 -24.42 6.67
N ASP A 516 25.39 -23.14 6.53
CA ASP A 516 25.83 -22.43 5.33
C ASP A 516 26.44 -21.04 5.51
N GLY A 517 26.31 -20.38 6.67
CA GLY A 517 27.02 -19.12 6.90
C GLY A 517 26.69 -18.06 5.86
N TYR A 518 25.40 -17.78 5.66
CA TYR A 518 24.84 -16.84 4.68
C TYR A 518 24.98 -17.28 3.22
N ARG A 519 25.16 -18.58 2.96
CA ARG A 519 25.28 -19.08 1.58
C ARG A 519 23.93 -19.40 0.95
N ARG A 520 22.87 -19.67 1.73
CA ARG A 520 21.48 -19.91 1.26
C ARG A 520 20.41 -19.47 2.27
N THR A 521 20.74 -19.29 3.56
CA THR A 521 19.80 -18.84 4.60
C THR A 521 19.99 -17.37 4.98
N GLY A 522 18.89 -16.70 5.36
CA GLY A 522 18.85 -15.26 5.59
C GLY A 522 17.51 -14.69 5.17
N CYS A 523 16.90 -13.83 6.00
CA CYS A 523 15.61 -13.23 5.67
C CYS A 523 15.51 -11.78 6.12
N TYR A 524 15.08 -10.90 5.21
CA TYR A 524 14.58 -9.57 5.55
C TYR A 524 13.13 -9.62 5.98
N ASN A 525 12.83 -8.94 7.09
CA ASN A 525 11.47 -8.64 7.52
C ASN A 525 10.59 -9.89 7.54
N LEU A 526 9.30 -9.78 7.20
CA LEU A 526 8.39 -10.94 7.13
C LEU A 526 8.38 -11.61 5.74
N LEU A 527 9.39 -11.39 4.89
CA LEU A 527 9.45 -11.94 3.53
C LEU A 527 9.74 -13.45 3.50
N CYS A 528 10.09 -14.01 4.66
CA CYS A 528 10.27 -15.43 4.90
C CYS A 528 9.86 -15.75 6.34
N SER A 529 9.60 -17.02 6.58
CA SER A 529 9.07 -17.49 7.85
C SER A 529 10.16 -17.58 8.94
N GLY A 530 9.82 -17.20 10.18
CA GLY A 530 10.70 -17.36 11.35
C GLY A 530 10.55 -16.30 12.43
N PHE A 531 10.36 -15.03 12.07
CA PHE A 531 10.11 -13.96 13.04
C PHE A 531 8.62 -13.92 13.41
N VAL A 532 8.29 -14.09 14.68
CA VAL A 532 6.92 -14.01 15.20
C VAL A 532 6.68 -12.57 15.68
N GLN A 533 5.92 -11.81 14.91
CA GLN A 533 5.48 -10.47 15.31
C GLN A 533 4.32 -10.58 16.30
N THR A 534 4.34 -9.75 17.34
CA THR A 534 3.29 -9.68 18.37
C THR A 534 2.67 -8.30 18.49
N SER A 535 3.36 -7.26 18.02
CA SER A 535 2.85 -5.89 18.02
C SER A 535 1.90 -5.62 16.87
N ASN A 536 0.79 -4.96 17.15
CA ASN A 536 -0.09 -4.33 16.17
C ASN A 536 0.31 -2.88 15.83
N ARG A 537 1.40 -2.37 16.44
CA ARG A 537 1.82 -0.94 16.36
C ARG A 537 3.01 -0.66 15.44
N TYR A 538 3.68 -1.68 14.91
CA TYR A 538 4.78 -1.47 13.96
C TYR A 538 4.76 -2.54 12.89
N SER A 539 4.88 -2.14 11.64
CA SER A 539 5.12 -3.06 10.54
C SER A 539 6.62 -3.15 10.27
N VAL A 540 7.19 -4.35 10.35
CA VAL A 540 8.58 -4.55 9.89
C VAL A 540 8.65 -4.35 8.38
N GLY A 541 9.50 -3.45 7.92
CA GLY A 541 9.55 -2.97 6.53
C GLY A 541 8.76 -1.68 6.27
N GLY A 542 7.99 -1.18 7.25
CA GLY A 542 7.26 0.09 7.12
C GLY A 542 8.18 1.31 7.13
N ALA A 543 7.84 2.32 6.32
CA ALA A 543 8.59 3.58 6.21
C ALA A 543 8.39 4.47 7.43
N TYR A 544 9.44 5.15 7.88
CA TYR A 544 9.34 6.21 8.88
C TYR A 544 8.81 7.51 8.27
N ASN A 545 8.02 8.27 9.03
CA ASN A 545 7.43 9.51 8.56
C ASN A 545 8.31 10.76 8.80
N ILE A 546 9.33 10.66 9.64
CA ILE A 546 10.24 11.74 10.04
C ILE A 546 11.68 11.25 10.05
N VAL A 547 12.63 12.16 9.82
CA VAL A 547 14.07 11.90 9.80
C VAL A 547 14.84 13.11 10.35
N SER A 548 16.08 12.89 10.79
CA SER A 548 16.99 13.95 11.24
C SER A 548 17.34 14.92 10.10
N ARG A 549 17.70 16.16 10.45
CA ARG A 549 18.14 17.19 9.49
C ARG A 549 19.52 17.73 9.85
N TYR A 550 20.35 17.99 8.85
CA TYR A 550 21.68 18.57 9.05
C TYR A 550 21.57 19.93 9.74
N GLY A 551 22.28 20.10 10.87
CA GLY A 551 22.22 21.29 11.72
C GLY A 551 20.90 21.51 12.47
N GLY A 552 19.88 20.68 12.22
CA GLY A 552 18.51 20.86 12.71
C GLY A 552 18.09 19.82 13.74
N THR A 553 16.77 19.58 13.80
CA THR A 553 16.15 18.59 14.69
C THR A 553 16.66 17.18 14.40
N GLN A 554 16.97 16.44 15.46
CA GLN A 554 17.44 15.05 15.42
C GLN A 554 16.34 14.11 15.91
N TYR A 555 16.26 12.95 15.29
CA TYR A 555 15.35 11.87 15.66
C TYR A 555 16.14 10.57 15.79
N ASP A 556 15.80 9.75 16.77
CA ASP A 556 16.48 8.49 17.05
C ASP A 556 15.49 7.38 17.46
N ILE A 557 15.91 6.14 17.28
CA ILE A 557 15.17 4.95 17.68
C ILE A 557 15.97 4.16 18.71
N SER A 558 15.33 3.79 19.81
CA SER A 558 15.89 2.85 20.79
C SER A 558 15.56 1.43 20.35
N ILE A 559 16.56 0.55 20.28
CA ILE A 559 16.40 -0.87 19.91
C ILE A 559 17.01 -1.72 21.02
N LEU A 560 16.24 -2.71 21.50
CA LEU A 560 16.70 -3.75 22.41
C LEU A 560 16.44 -5.12 21.79
N ILE A 561 17.50 -5.91 21.65
CA ILE A 561 17.43 -7.34 21.31
C ILE A 561 17.93 -8.11 22.52
N TRP A 562 17.18 -9.11 23.00
CA TRP A 562 17.65 -9.94 24.12
C TRP A 562 17.10 -11.34 24.10
N LYS A 563 17.80 -12.26 24.75
CA LYS A 563 17.39 -13.65 24.90
C LYS A 563 16.60 -13.81 26.18
N ASP A 564 15.34 -14.21 26.06
CA ASP A 564 14.54 -14.72 27.18
C ASP A 564 15.10 -16.08 27.59
N ARG A 565 15.75 -16.13 28.76
CA ARG A 565 16.40 -17.35 29.24
C ARG A 565 15.43 -18.44 29.72
N LYS A 566 14.16 -18.11 29.99
CA LYS A 566 13.16 -19.13 30.36
C LYS A 566 12.68 -19.90 29.13
N THR A 567 12.43 -19.20 28.03
CA THR A 567 11.88 -19.82 26.80
C THR A 567 12.91 -20.07 25.71
N GLY A 568 14.08 -19.42 25.79
CA GLY A 568 15.13 -19.45 24.77
C GLY A 568 14.88 -18.50 23.59
N ASN A 569 13.76 -17.77 23.56
CA ASN A 569 13.38 -16.87 22.48
C ASN A 569 14.21 -15.59 22.48
N TRP A 570 14.55 -15.07 21.30
CA TRP A 570 15.19 -13.77 21.14
C TRP A 570 14.12 -12.71 20.87
N TRP A 571 13.91 -11.79 21.80
CA TRP A 571 12.92 -10.72 21.72
C TRP A 571 13.50 -9.44 21.11
N LEU A 572 12.63 -8.68 20.45
CA LEU A 572 12.91 -7.37 19.88
C LEU A 572 11.95 -6.33 20.46
N ARG A 573 12.51 -5.23 20.96
CA ARG A 573 11.78 -4.04 21.41
C ARG A 573 12.30 -2.82 20.68
N VAL A 574 11.37 -1.95 20.24
CA VAL A 574 11.68 -0.65 19.65
C VAL A 574 10.96 0.42 20.45
N GLY A 575 11.71 1.40 20.96
CA GLY A 575 11.18 2.37 21.92
C GLY A 575 10.58 1.65 23.13
N LYS A 576 9.28 1.88 23.40
CA LYS A 576 8.54 1.23 24.49
C LYS A 576 7.81 -0.05 24.03
N ASP A 577 7.75 -0.32 22.74
CA ASP A 577 6.89 -1.34 22.16
C ASP A 577 7.66 -2.66 21.90
N ILE A 578 7.11 -3.77 22.40
CA ILE A 578 7.62 -5.11 22.10
C ILE A 578 7.13 -5.52 20.71
N ILE A 579 8.05 -5.64 19.75
CA ILE A 579 7.71 -5.88 18.35
C ILE A 579 7.36 -7.35 18.11
N GLY A 580 8.20 -8.25 18.63
CA GLY A 580 8.09 -9.68 18.40
C GLY A 580 9.34 -10.42 18.83
N TYR A 581 9.47 -11.67 18.40
CA TYR A 581 10.59 -12.52 18.76
C TYR A 581 10.94 -13.55 17.67
N TRP A 582 12.19 -14.00 17.70
CA TRP A 582 12.64 -15.18 16.99
C TRP A 582 12.65 -16.38 17.95
N PRO A 583 11.91 -17.47 17.65
CA PRO A 583 11.95 -18.69 18.44
C PRO A 583 13.37 -19.26 18.54
N GLY A 584 13.80 -19.60 19.76
CA GLY A 584 15.18 -20.06 20.01
C GLY A 584 15.59 -21.29 19.19
N LYS A 585 14.63 -22.17 18.90
CA LYS A 585 14.80 -23.40 18.09
C LYS A 585 15.20 -23.16 16.62
N LEU A 586 15.14 -21.91 16.14
CA LEU A 586 15.62 -21.55 14.80
C LEU A 586 17.15 -21.43 14.73
N PHE A 587 17.81 -21.26 15.88
CA PHE A 587 19.23 -20.96 15.97
C PHE A 587 20.02 -22.12 16.56
N THR A 588 21.28 -22.20 16.16
CA THR A 588 22.26 -23.17 16.67
C THR A 588 23.21 -22.47 17.63
N SER A 589 24.15 -21.69 17.10
CA SER A 589 25.16 -20.97 17.87
C SER A 589 24.55 -19.88 18.78
N LEU A 590 23.57 -19.11 18.27
CA LEU A 590 22.81 -18.15 19.09
C LEU A 590 21.93 -18.83 20.14
N GLY A 591 21.69 -20.14 20.05
CA GLY A 591 21.01 -20.93 21.08
C GLY A 591 21.72 -20.87 22.44
N ASN A 592 23.04 -20.65 22.46
CA ASN A 592 23.80 -20.52 23.70
C ASN A 592 24.05 -19.08 24.14
N GLY A 593 23.77 -18.09 23.29
CA GLY A 593 24.16 -16.69 23.45
C GLY A 593 25.04 -16.21 22.30
N ALA A 594 25.18 -14.90 22.18
CA ALA A 594 26.03 -14.24 21.19
C ALA A 594 27.50 -14.17 21.68
N THR A 595 28.44 -14.23 20.75
CA THR A 595 29.88 -14.08 21.01
C THR A 595 30.40 -12.70 20.58
N ARG A 596 29.58 -11.95 19.84
CA ARG A 596 29.90 -10.61 19.34
C ARG A 596 28.62 -9.78 19.24
N VAL A 597 28.75 -8.50 19.55
CA VAL A 597 27.72 -7.47 19.36
C VAL A 597 28.36 -6.30 18.64
N GLU A 598 27.69 -5.79 17.61
CA GLU A 598 28.19 -4.69 16.79
C GLU A 598 27.07 -3.68 16.51
N TRP A 599 27.49 -2.44 16.26
CA TRP A 599 26.62 -1.31 15.98
C TRP A 599 27.26 -0.41 14.93
N GLY A 600 26.46 0.20 14.06
CA GLY A 600 26.94 1.21 13.11
C GLY A 600 26.29 1.12 11.74
N GLY A 601 27.01 1.60 10.73
CA GLY A 601 26.54 1.68 9.35
C GLY A 601 27.15 0.62 8.43
N GLU A 602 26.37 0.23 7.43
CA GLU A 602 26.75 -0.67 6.33
C GLU A 602 26.18 -0.09 5.03
N ILE A 603 26.97 -0.11 3.95
CA ILE A 603 26.51 0.25 2.60
C ILE A 603 27.00 -0.77 1.57
N VAL A 604 26.31 -0.84 0.43
CA VAL A 604 26.78 -1.58 -0.75
C VAL A 604 27.43 -0.61 -1.76
N ASN A 605 28.61 -0.98 -2.26
CA ASN A 605 29.30 -0.34 -3.35
C ASN A 605 29.44 -1.32 -4.52
N LEU A 606 28.63 -1.15 -5.55
CA LEU A 606 28.66 -1.96 -6.76
C LEU A 606 29.75 -1.54 -7.74
N LYS A 607 30.44 -0.44 -7.45
CA LYS A 607 31.42 0.20 -8.33
C LYS A 607 30.87 0.49 -9.73
N THR A 608 29.65 0.99 -9.79
CA THR A 608 28.98 1.36 -11.05
C THR A 608 29.86 2.34 -11.84
N GLY A 609 30.18 1.99 -13.09
CA GLY A 609 31.09 2.79 -13.92
C GLY A 609 32.56 2.74 -13.49
N GLY A 610 32.98 1.73 -12.71
CA GLY A 610 34.37 1.50 -12.30
C GLY A 610 34.88 2.40 -11.17
N LYS A 611 34.01 3.24 -10.57
CA LYS A 611 34.36 4.21 -9.51
C LYS A 611 33.76 3.80 -8.17
N HIS A 612 34.22 4.37 -7.06
CA HIS A 612 33.54 4.18 -5.79
C HIS A 612 32.09 4.73 -5.85
N THR A 613 31.16 4.11 -5.13
CA THR A 613 29.79 4.61 -5.02
C THR A 613 29.75 5.97 -4.32
N SER A 614 28.82 6.83 -4.74
CA SER A 614 28.42 8.07 -4.07
C SER A 614 27.29 7.84 -3.06
N THR A 615 26.96 6.59 -2.74
CA THR A 615 26.00 6.23 -1.69
C THR A 615 26.49 6.69 -0.33
N ASP A 616 25.65 7.45 0.36
CA ASP A 616 25.90 7.97 1.70
C ASP A 616 25.82 6.85 2.74
N MET A 617 26.65 6.92 3.79
CA MET A 617 26.43 6.18 5.02
C MET A 617 25.87 7.11 6.09
N GLY A 618 24.74 6.72 6.69
CA GLY A 618 24.12 7.51 7.75
C GLY A 618 23.58 8.85 7.24
N SER A 619 24.22 9.95 7.65
CA SER A 619 23.87 11.33 7.29
C SER A 619 24.49 11.78 5.96
N GLY A 620 25.42 11.00 5.40
CA GLY A 620 26.30 11.45 4.31
C GLY A 620 27.48 12.30 4.78
N HIS A 621 27.58 12.59 6.09
CA HIS A 621 28.64 13.41 6.68
C HIS A 621 29.62 12.57 7.50
N PHE A 622 30.87 13.03 7.57
CA PHE A 622 31.91 12.34 8.31
C PHE A 622 31.73 12.49 9.82
N ALA A 623 32.14 11.46 10.55
CA ALA A 623 32.03 11.35 12.01
C ALA A 623 32.63 12.52 12.80
N TYR A 624 33.65 13.19 12.26
CA TYR A 624 34.30 14.30 12.96
C TYR A 624 33.40 15.54 13.09
N GLU A 625 32.35 15.66 12.29
CA GLU A 625 31.39 16.78 12.36
C GLU A 625 30.50 16.74 13.61
N GLY A 626 30.34 15.56 14.23
CA GLY A 626 29.66 15.41 15.51
C GLY A 626 28.14 15.62 15.49
N TYR A 627 27.57 15.93 16.65
CA TYR A 627 26.12 16.00 16.85
C TYR A 627 25.43 17.04 15.94
N LYS A 628 24.20 16.72 15.51
CA LYS A 628 23.40 17.42 14.49
C LYS A 628 23.90 17.34 13.04
N LYS A 629 25.09 16.81 12.81
CA LYS A 629 25.71 16.76 11.47
C LYS A 629 26.02 15.34 11.04
N ALA A 630 26.84 14.64 11.82
CA ALA A 630 27.18 13.24 11.60
C ALA A 630 26.10 12.31 12.16
N SER A 631 26.10 11.06 11.69
CA SER A 631 25.29 10.02 12.33
C SER A 631 25.91 9.56 13.63
N TYR A 632 25.08 9.10 14.55
CA TYR A 632 25.53 8.60 15.83
C TYR A 632 24.77 7.36 16.29
N VAL A 633 25.46 6.62 17.14
CA VAL A 633 24.91 5.54 17.94
C VAL A 633 25.29 5.84 19.38
N ARG A 634 24.32 5.87 20.29
CA ARG A 634 24.52 6.20 21.71
C ARG A 634 23.87 5.19 22.64
N ASN A 635 24.18 5.29 23.94
CA ASN A 635 23.71 4.38 24.97
C ASN A 635 23.98 2.90 24.64
N LEU A 636 25.20 2.59 24.19
CA LEU A 636 25.59 1.21 23.90
C LEU A 636 25.59 0.38 25.18
N LYS A 637 24.70 -0.62 25.26
CA LYS A 637 24.62 -1.57 26.37
C LYS A 637 24.55 -3.00 25.86
N ILE A 638 25.05 -3.94 26.65
CA ILE A 638 24.96 -5.38 26.43
C ILE A 638 24.18 -6.03 27.56
N VAL A 639 23.47 -7.11 27.26
CA VAL A 639 22.82 -7.94 28.30
C VAL A 639 23.80 -9.03 28.70
N ASP A 640 24.15 -9.07 29.98
CA ASP A 640 25.12 -10.01 30.53
C ASP A 640 24.48 -11.35 30.98
N GLY A 641 25.30 -12.22 31.57
CA GLY A 641 24.87 -13.50 32.14
C GLY A 641 23.98 -13.39 33.38
N THR A 642 23.64 -12.19 33.85
CA THR A 642 22.72 -11.95 34.97
C THR A 642 21.37 -11.39 34.51
N ASN A 643 21.15 -11.21 33.19
CA ASN A 643 20.02 -10.49 32.58
C ASN A 643 20.02 -8.98 32.86
N THR A 644 21.20 -8.41 33.14
CA THR A 644 21.34 -6.98 33.41
C THR A 644 21.92 -6.29 32.19
N LEU A 645 21.38 -5.12 31.83
CA LEU A 645 21.95 -4.23 30.82
C LEU A 645 23.12 -3.48 31.42
N ARG A 646 24.31 -3.65 30.84
CA ARG A 646 25.57 -3.05 31.28
C ARG A 646 26.31 -2.38 30.12
N GLU A 647 27.15 -1.41 30.44
CA GLU A 647 28.09 -0.86 29.47
C GLU A 647 29.17 -1.90 29.09
N PRO A 648 29.47 -2.08 27.78
CA PRO A 648 30.52 -2.99 27.33
C PRO A 648 31.93 -2.49 27.70
N LYS A 649 32.78 -3.39 28.22
CA LYS A 649 34.16 -3.06 28.67
C LYS A 649 35.22 -3.09 27.57
N SER A 650 35.10 -4.02 26.61
CA SER A 650 36.13 -4.29 25.59
C SER A 650 35.63 -3.95 24.19
N LEU A 651 35.66 -2.65 23.88
CA LEU A 651 35.20 -2.11 22.59
C LEU A 651 36.31 -2.06 21.56
N TYR A 652 35.94 -2.25 20.29
CA TYR A 652 36.74 -1.92 19.12
C TYR A 652 35.92 -1.08 18.16
N TYR A 653 36.58 -0.30 17.33
CA TYR A 653 35.95 0.42 16.21
C TYR A 653 36.64 0.02 14.91
N PHE A 654 35.92 0.08 13.80
CA PHE A 654 36.40 -0.34 12.49
C PHE A 654 35.73 0.47 11.38
N ALA A 655 36.54 0.95 10.44
CA ALA A 655 36.08 1.47 9.16
C ALA A 655 36.99 0.94 8.05
N ASP A 656 36.44 0.20 7.09
CA ASP A 656 37.24 -0.46 6.06
C ASP A 656 37.77 0.53 5.01
N LYS A 657 37.04 1.62 4.77
CA LYS A 657 37.42 2.71 3.87
C LYS A 657 37.33 4.07 4.56
N HIS A 658 38.29 4.37 5.44
CA HIS A 658 38.30 5.57 6.28
C HIS A 658 38.11 6.91 5.52
N ASN A 659 38.62 7.01 4.29
CA ASN A 659 38.47 8.23 3.47
C ASN A 659 37.07 8.37 2.83
N CYS A 660 36.29 7.30 2.77
CA CYS A 660 34.92 7.29 2.23
C CYS A 660 33.89 7.36 3.36
N TYR A 661 34.14 6.62 4.44
CA TYR A 661 33.32 6.54 5.64
C TYR A 661 34.23 6.37 6.87
N ASN A 662 33.97 7.08 7.96
CA ASN A 662 34.78 6.98 9.17
C ASN A 662 33.97 6.85 10.46
N VAL A 663 34.68 6.58 11.54
CA VAL A 663 34.16 6.47 12.92
C VAL A 663 34.96 7.40 13.82
N LYS A 664 34.27 8.05 14.76
CA LYS A 664 34.88 8.85 15.83
C LYS A 664 34.19 8.51 17.15
N THR A 665 34.98 8.10 18.14
CA THR A 665 34.47 7.82 19.48
C THR A 665 33.93 9.09 20.14
N GLY A 666 32.83 8.95 20.86
CA GLY A 666 32.29 10.00 21.72
C GLY A 666 33.10 10.23 22.99
N ASN A 667 32.79 11.31 23.70
CA ASN A 667 33.40 11.59 25.01
C ASN A 667 32.76 10.72 26.10
N ALA A 668 33.56 10.14 26.98
CA ALA A 668 33.08 9.37 28.12
C ALA A 668 32.41 10.25 29.19
N GLY A 669 31.59 9.65 30.07
CA GLY A 669 31.00 10.33 31.23
C GLY A 669 29.90 11.35 30.91
N THR A 670 29.30 11.28 29.72
CA THR A 670 28.18 12.12 29.31
C THR A 670 26.84 11.40 29.54
N SER A 671 25.73 12.14 29.50
CA SER A 671 24.37 11.56 29.53
C SER A 671 24.04 10.66 28.32
N TRP A 672 24.96 10.56 27.35
CA TRP A 672 24.83 9.71 26.16
C TRP A 672 25.42 8.31 26.37
N GLY A 673 25.97 8.03 27.56
CA GLY A 673 26.73 6.81 27.84
C GLY A 673 27.87 6.61 26.85
N ILE A 674 28.29 5.36 26.68
CA ILE A 674 29.15 4.97 25.56
C ILE A 674 28.43 5.27 24.23
N HIS A 675 29.09 6.06 23.38
CA HIS A 675 28.57 6.47 22.08
C HIS A 675 29.70 6.72 21.05
N PHE A 676 29.32 6.77 19.77
CA PHE A 676 30.22 7.14 18.69
C PHE A 676 29.47 7.80 17.53
N PHE A 677 30.21 8.56 16.74
CA PHE A 677 29.78 9.10 15.46
C PHE A 677 30.31 8.25 14.31
N TYR A 678 29.54 8.16 13.24
CA TYR A 678 29.93 7.45 12.02
C TYR A 678 29.28 8.10 10.79
N GLY A 679 29.78 7.75 9.60
CA GLY A 679 29.18 8.14 8.33
C GLY A 679 30.19 8.62 7.30
N GLY A 680 29.68 9.09 6.18
CA GLY A 680 30.46 9.70 5.11
C GLY A 680 29.71 9.69 3.77
N PRO A 681 30.16 10.51 2.80
CA PRO A 681 29.46 10.72 1.53
C PRO A 681 29.77 9.65 0.47
N GLY A 682 30.55 8.62 0.83
CA GLY A 682 31.11 7.70 -0.16
C GLY A 682 32.16 8.41 -1.02
N ARG A 683 31.94 8.45 -2.34
CA ARG A 683 32.89 8.98 -3.32
C ARG A 683 33.16 10.47 -3.10
N ASN A 684 34.43 10.82 -2.94
CA ASN A 684 34.91 12.19 -2.73
C ASN A 684 36.38 12.34 -3.18
N VAL A 685 36.98 13.53 -3.02
CA VAL A 685 38.37 13.80 -3.46
C VAL A 685 39.39 12.84 -2.82
N LYS A 686 39.18 12.41 -1.57
CA LYS A 686 40.05 11.45 -0.85
C LYS A 686 39.64 9.98 -1.06
N CYS A 687 38.52 9.75 -1.75
CA CYS A 687 37.96 8.44 -2.08
C CYS A 687 37.32 8.48 -3.50
N PRO A 688 38.13 8.44 -4.57
CA PRO A 688 37.67 8.65 -5.94
C PRO A 688 36.81 7.50 -6.53
#